data_AF-A0A7V2Z3I9-F1
#
_entry.id   AF-A0A7V2Z3I9-F1
#
_cell.length_a   1.000
_cell.length_b   1.000
_cell.length_c   1.000
_cell.angle_alpha   90.00
_cell.angle_beta   90.00
_cell.angle_gamma   90.00
#
_symmetry.space_group_name_H-M   'P 1'
#
loop_
_entity.id
_entity.type
_entity.pdbx_description
1 polymer ?
#
loop_
_entity_poly.entity_id
_entity_poly.type
_entity_poly.pdbx_seq_one_letter_code
_entity_poly.pdbx_strand_id
1 'polypeptide(L)'
;MRNHLAIVAILLSLSAVSPAAESLIWIEGEDAVKKQVFANAWYQSVDPDELSGGQWLASFSEPDKPIGTAEYRFTIEADGDYRLWLRGNVRGAGMAYRVDGGERVVLDFKAIRAADKAAMEAFEKAPRPKKTKGKDAPPPPAPPKPHVVQESDISLNGERDARFIAWLDAGTLSLKAGEHTIAFELGFKPPDAKADFKPTGALDCIVLAAGEFTPNTKFKPGEKGWEITQEFDMSRTWLFEPARDTFDAGAAFDLRDLNEKVAGEHGFIRRSGDGESFVRGDGQPIRFWGGSTYVQAAPFKKGWRGSKDGLEELAHHARFLAKRGVNVVRLHGHVPSKKPDSKITDVDPDAVEQIWRLVAAMKKEGIYTIISPYWGSHTDWNKNWGVPDPGTGTLAALVFFEPTVQAAYKAWLKAIYTPPNPHTGIPLAQDPAVAIIQLQNEDSMLFGTMQKVKGEPLKLLRRQYGEWLVRKYGSFEKAMEAWQGDKLEDDDFANGLPGMYIVWEFTSAARALKGSAPGREARLSDQLEFMAGTMRKFNSDMARYLRDELGCKHLINAGNWKTMDPILLEDSERWSYTANDVIGKNHYYSPPHQGFQRGYKITADHYYANWSATQRPTALPFNCRQVVGHPFIIPESLWVPPLLYQSEGPLMTAAQLSLTGVDTFYWFATGKEEWQEPGNKWTFATPMQLGQFPATALLFRKGYVKEGEPVVVEERSLQNLWNRKSPLIAEGGSFDPNRDTGDLPPDSSVKGGVDPLAFCVGPVKVKYGGDPAKSRVADLAPYIDKDRKIVRSVTGEIELDYGAGVYRVNAPKAQGAAGFLKAAGEIALKDVTIQSRNEYVTVVAVPLDDQPIASSRRVLVQIGTYCRPEGWQARPAKFQAGKGDAGDKTLVEGWRILSEGKSKNPRWAVANTDVTVSVRNPGLSKATLLDINGMAIDSVRAETKAGALTVTPPANAMYVMLE
;
A
#
# COMPACT_ATOMS: atom_id res chain seq x y z
N MET A 1 -43.29 90.63 -37.67
CA MET A 1 -42.37 91.79 -37.61
C MET A 1 -41.28 91.48 -36.58
N ARG A 2 -40.05 91.90 -36.89
CA ARG A 2 -38.75 91.50 -36.31
C ARG A 2 -38.59 91.76 -34.80
N ASN A 3 -37.88 90.89 -34.07
CA ASN A 3 -36.52 91.17 -33.56
C ASN A 3 -35.88 90.03 -32.74
N HIS A 4 -34.56 89.92 -32.93
CA HIS A 4 -33.46 89.19 -32.28
C HIS A 4 -33.59 88.65 -30.84
N LEU A 5 -33.01 87.46 -30.57
CA LEU A 5 -31.76 87.35 -29.78
C LEU A 5 -31.14 85.94 -29.88
N ALA A 6 -29.80 85.90 -29.90
CA ALA A 6 -28.96 84.72 -29.99
C ALA A 6 -28.65 84.11 -28.61
N ILE A 7 -28.54 82.77 -28.52
CA ILE A 7 -27.78 82.09 -27.45
C ILE A 7 -27.00 80.93 -28.08
N VAL A 8 -25.69 80.94 -27.82
CA VAL A 8 -24.68 79.95 -28.20
C VAL A 8 -24.91 78.65 -27.39
N ALA A 9 -25.04 77.52 -28.06
CA ALA A 9 -25.00 76.19 -27.44
C ALA A 9 -23.71 75.48 -27.85
N ILE A 10 -22.82 75.27 -26.88
CA ILE A 10 -21.54 74.58 -27.03
C ILE A 10 -21.81 73.09 -27.28
N LEU A 11 -21.33 72.59 -28.42
CA LEU A 11 -21.17 71.17 -28.72
C LEU A 11 -20.06 70.59 -27.82
N LEU A 12 -20.47 69.84 -26.80
CA LEU A 12 -19.62 68.84 -26.15
C LEU A 12 -20.19 67.47 -26.52
N SER A 13 -19.66 66.91 -27.60
CA SER A 13 -19.82 65.50 -27.94
C SER A 13 -19.06 64.68 -26.90
N LEU A 14 -19.71 64.41 -25.76
CA LEU A 14 -19.35 63.30 -24.90
C LEU A 14 -19.76 62.03 -25.62
N SER A 15 -18.83 61.44 -26.37
CA SER A 15 -18.89 60.03 -26.75
C SER A 15 -19.00 59.21 -25.47
N ALA A 16 -20.21 58.72 -25.20
CA ALA A 16 -20.45 57.70 -24.20
C ALA A 16 -19.61 56.48 -24.62
N VAL A 17 -18.53 56.21 -23.87
CA VAL A 17 -17.89 54.91 -23.90
C VAL A 17 -18.90 53.95 -23.29
N SER A 18 -19.59 53.18 -24.13
CA SER A 18 -20.32 52.00 -23.67
C SER A 18 -19.32 51.14 -22.89
N PRO A 19 -19.65 50.67 -21.67
CA PRO A 19 -18.85 49.61 -21.07
C PRO A 19 -18.82 48.47 -22.08
N ALA A 20 -17.61 48.00 -22.43
CA ALA A 20 -17.47 46.77 -23.18
C ALA A 20 -18.37 45.73 -22.51
N ALA A 21 -19.29 45.13 -23.26
CA ALA A 21 -20.02 43.96 -22.80
C ALA A 21 -19.01 42.95 -22.23
N GLU A 22 -19.42 42.06 -21.32
CA GLU A 22 -18.59 41.00 -20.75
C GLU A 22 -17.98 40.09 -21.85
N SER A 23 -16.97 40.58 -22.56
CA SER A 23 -16.35 39.92 -23.70
C SER A 23 -15.20 39.09 -23.16
N LEU A 24 -15.31 37.78 -23.36
CA LEU A 24 -14.31 36.79 -23.01
C LEU A 24 -13.92 36.03 -24.26
N ILE A 25 -12.63 36.09 -24.61
CA ILE A 25 -12.05 35.34 -25.72
C ILE A 25 -11.29 34.16 -25.13
N TRP A 26 -11.60 32.96 -25.59
CA TRP A 26 -10.90 31.72 -25.23
C TRP A 26 -10.22 31.14 -26.46
N ILE A 27 -8.93 30.83 -26.35
CA ILE A 27 -8.12 30.26 -27.42
C ILE A 27 -7.45 29.00 -26.88
N GLU A 28 -7.65 27.86 -27.53
CA GLU A 28 -6.97 26.61 -27.14
C GLU A 28 -5.49 26.68 -27.48
N GLY A 29 -4.65 26.09 -26.63
CA GLY A 29 -3.21 26.08 -26.80
C GLY A 29 -2.79 25.39 -28.10
N GLU A 30 -3.45 24.30 -28.46
CA GLU A 30 -3.18 23.53 -29.68
C GLU A 30 -3.52 24.27 -30.98
N ASP A 31 -4.38 25.30 -30.93
CA ASP A 31 -4.96 26.04 -32.07
C ASP A 31 -4.04 27.13 -32.62
N ALA A 32 -2.74 27.09 -32.32
CA ALA A 32 -1.78 28.04 -32.86
C ALA A 32 -1.79 28.06 -34.40
N VAL A 33 -1.94 29.24 -35.00
CA VAL A 33 -1.93 29.45 -36.46
C VAL A 33 -0.54 29.27 -37.07
N LYS A 34 0.51 29.45 -36.27
CA LYS A 34 1.89 29.06 -36.60
C LYS A 34 2.54 28.47 -35.36
N LYS A 35 3.27 27.37 -35.48
CA LYS A 35 4.01 26.77 -34.36
C LYS A 35 5.27 26.05 -34.81
N GLN A 36 6.31 26.13 -33.99
CA GLN A 36 7.51 25.31 -34.07
C GLN A 36 7.74 24.72 -32.68
N VAL A 37 7.31 23.49 -32.46
CA VAL A 37 7.41 22.80 -31.16
C VAL A 37 8.04 21.43 -31.32
N PHE A 38 8.65 20.93 -30.24
CA PHE A 38 9.39 19.67 -30.26
C PHE A 38 8.72 18.65 -29.34
N ALA A 39 8.14 17.62 -29.95
CA ALA A 39 7.45 16.56 -29.22
C ALA A 39 8.41 15.74 -28.36
N ASN A 40 7.92 15.28 -27.21
CA ASN A 40 8.59 14.33 -26.33
C ASN A 40 7.53 13.42 -25.70
N ALA A 41 7.70 12.10 -25.85
CA ALA A 41 6.71 11.13 -25.42
C ALA A 41 6.45 11.14 -23.90
N TRP A 42 7.46 11.43 -23.07
CA TRP A 42 7.28 11.56 -21.63
C TRP A 42 6.48 12.82 -21.29
N TYR A 43 6.83 13.95 -21.90
CA TYR A 43 6.17 15.24 -21.61
C TYR A 43 4.71 15.28 -22.11
N GLN A 44 4.41 14.57 -23.20
CA GLN A 44 3.06 14.41 -23.74
C GLN A 44 2.22 13.33 -23.03
N SER A 45 2.79 12.57 -22.09
CA SER A 45 2.07 11.57 -21.31
C SER A 45 1.25 12.25 -20.20
N VAL A 46 0.15 12.89 -20.61
CA VAL A 46 -0.78 13.64 -19.76
C VAL A 46 -2.22 13.15 -19.94
N ASP A 47 -3.04 13.35 -18.92
CA ASP A 47 -4.47 13.04 -18.93
C ASP A 47 -5.19 14.04 -19.84
N PRO A 48 -5.68 13.63 -21.02
CA PRO A 48 -6.36 14.53 -21.95
C PRO A 48 -7.64 15.08 -21.34
N ASP A 49 -8.25 14.36 -20.40
CA ASP A 49 -9.44 14.87 -19.74
C ASP A 49 -9.08 16.11 -18.93
N GLU A 50 -7.86 16.28 -18.42
CA GLU A 50 -7.51 17.49 -17.64
C GLU A 50 -7.24 18.74 -18.48
N LEU A 51 -7.27 18.61 -19.81
CA LEU A 51 -7.00 19.69 -20.75
C LEU A 51 -8.31 20.23 -21.32
N SER A 52 -8.33 21.54 -21.56
CA SER A 52 -9.53 22.26 -22.01
C SER A 52 -9.96 21.88 -23.42
N GLY A 53 -9.02 21.78 -24.36
CA GLY A 53 -9.23 21.24 -25.71
C GLY A 53 -8.95 19.73 -25.86
N GLY A 54 -8.56 19.06 -24.77
CA GLY A 54 -8.13 17.65 -24.79
C GLY A 54 -6.68 17.44 -25.24
N GLN A 55 -6.01 18.51 -25.69
CA GLN A 55 -4.58 18.55 -25.94
C GLN A 55 -3.98 19.82 -25.34
N TRP A 56 -2.66 19.87 -25.26
CA TRP A 56 -1.93 21.07 -24.92
C TRP A 56 -0.79 21.23 -25.90
N LEU A 57 -0.47 22.47 -26.25
CA LEU A 57 0.69 22.76 -27.08
C LEU A 57 1.96 22.68 -26.24
N ALA A 58 2.71 21.60 -26.38
CA ALA A 58 3.90 21.32 -25.58
C ALA A 58 5.17 21.27 -26.44
N SER A 59 6.25 21.86 -25.92
CA SER A 59 7.59 21.80 -26.50
C SER A 59 8.62 21.35 -25.47
N PHE A 60 9.47 20.41 -25.87
CA PHE A 60 10.61 19.89 -25.13
C PHE A 60 11.88 20.17 -25.94
N SER A 61 12.56 21.27 -25.62
CA SER A 61 13.78 21.67 -26.33
C SER A 61 14.97 20.96 -25.71
N GLU A 62 15.50 19.97 -26.43
CA GLU A 62 16.82 19.39 -26.13
C GLU A 62 17.93 20.41 -26.41
N PRO A 63 19.16 20.24 -25.87
CA PRO A 63 20.22 21.24 -25.99
C PRO A 63 20.55 21.70 -27.42
N ASP A 64 20.25 20.87 -28.43
CA ASP A 64 20.45 21.11 -29.86
C ASP A 64 19.21 21.69 -30.58
N LYS A 65 18.08 21.85 -29.89
CA LYS A 65 16.83 22.35 -30.44
C LYS A 65 16.59 23.82 -30.05
N PRO A 66 16.06 24.66 -30.96
CA PRO A 66 15.66 26.02 -30.60
C PRO A 66 14.49 26.01 -29.59
N ILE A 67 14.21 27.18 -29.01
CA ILE A 67 13.04 27.37 -28.13
C ILE A 67 11.76 27.14 -28.95
N GLY A 68 10.76 26.50 -28.34
CA GLY A 68 9.47 26.30 -29.00
C GLY A 68 8.74 27.63 -29.22
N THR A 69 8.04 27.80 -30.33
CA THR A 69 7.27 29.02 -30.62
C THR A 69 5.85 28.71 -31.07
N ALA A 70 4.92 29.62 -30.76
CA ALA A 70 3.51 29.52 -31.12
C ALA A 70 2.92 30.90 -31.37
N GLU A 71 2.16 31.10 -32.45
CA GLU A 71 1.45 32.35 -32.77
C GLU A 71 -0.05 32.04 -32.85
N TYR A 72 -0.87 32.89 -32.24
CA TYR A 72 -2.33 32.81 -32.24
C TYR A 72 -2.91 34.10 -32.81
N ARG A 73 -4.08 34.01 -33.46
CA ARG A 73 -4.85 35.16 -33.94
C ARG A 73 -6.19 35.23 -33.22
N PHE A 74 -6.63 36.44 -32.90
CA PHE A 74 -7.92 36.70 -32.29
C PHE A 74 -8.45 38.07 -32.71
N THR A 75 -9.73 38.31 -32.50
CA THR A 75 -10.40 39.57 -32.85
C THR A 75 -10.97 40.22 -31.60
N ILE A 76 -10.73 41.52 -31.44
CA ILE A 76 -11.27 42.35 -30.37
C ILE A 76 -12.42 43.19 -30.94
N GLU A 77 -13.58 43.14 -30.29
CA GLU A 77 -14.80 43.80 -30.78
C GLU A 77 -14.84 45.30 -30.45
N ALA A 78 -14.21 45.71 -29.35
CA ALA A 78 -14.20 47.09 -28.87
C ALA A 78 -12.86 47.45 -28.22
N ASP A 79 -12.45 48.70 -28.36
CA ASP A 79 -11.30 49.25 -27.64
C ASP A 79 -11.47 49.04 -26.13
N GLY A 80 -10.44 48.57 -25.44
CA GLY A 80 -10.53 48.37 -23.99
C GLY A 80 -9.30 47.70 -23.37
N ASP A 81 -9.37 47.57 -22.05
CA ASP A 81 -8.41 46.81 -21.26
C ASP A 81 -8.89 45.37 -21.08
N TYR A 82 -8.06 44.41 -21.48
CA TYR A 82 -8.32 42.99 -21.39
C TYR A 82 -7.31 42.33 -20.44
N ARG A 83 -7.78 41.62 -19.44
CA ARG A 83 -6.93 40.80 -18.56
C ARG A 83 -6.51 39.53 -19.29
N LEU A 84 -5.21 39.30 -19.39
CA LEU A 84 -4.64 38.09 -19.99
C LEU A 84 -4.46 37.01 -18.91
N TRP A 85 -5.16 35.90 -19.10
CA TRP A 85 -5.00 34.68 -18.33
C TRP A 85 -4.44 33.58 -19.21
N LEU A 86 -3.57 32.75 -18.65
CA LEU A 86 -3.00 31.59 -19.32
C LEU A 86 -3.22 30.35 -18.46
N ARG A 87 -3.64 29.24 -19.05
CA ARG A 87 -3.52 27.93 -18.40
C ARG A 87 -2.37 27.20 -19.07
N GLY A 88 -1.33 26.88 -18.31
CA GLY A 88 -0.09 26.36 -18.89
C GLY A 88 0.89 25.83 -17.87
N ASN A 89 2.01 25.34 -18.37
CA ASN A 89 3.03 24.75 -17.53
C ASN A 89 3.74 25.81 -16.68
N VAL A 90 3.68 25.65 -15.36
CA VAL A 90 4.28 26.59 -14.38
C VAL A 90 5.46 26.00 -13.61
N ARG A 91 5.92 24.79 -13.97
CA ARG A 91 7.05 24.09 -13.32
C ARG A 91 8.24 23.83 -14.23
N GLY A 92 8.08 23.98 -15.54
CA GLY A 92 9.15 23.90 -16.52
C GLY A 92 9.94 25.19 -16.62
N ALA A 93 10.47 25.44 -17.81
CA ALA A 93 11.11 26.71 -18.16
C ALA A 93 10.08 27.85 -18.24
N GLY A 94 10.52 29.09 -18.02
CA GLY A 94 9.62 30.25 -18.12
C GLY A 94 9.08 30.43 -19.55
N MET A 95 8.01 31.21 -19.68
CA MET A 95 7.42 31.58 -20.98
C MET A 95 7.65 33.05 -21.28
N ALA A 96 7.58 33.44 -22.55
CA ALA A 96 7.49 34.85 -22.91
C ALA A 96 6.43 35.04 -23.99
N TYR A 97 5.83 36.23 -24.05
CA TYR A 97 4.88 36.57 -25.11
C TYR A 97 5.14 37.94 -25.72
N ARG A 98 4.61 38.15 -26.93
CA ARG A 98 4.52 39.43 -27.64
C ARG A 98 3.14 39.58 -28.23
N VAL A 99 2.57 40.78 -28.12
CA VAL A 99 1.31 41.14 -28.80
C VAL A 99 1.65 42.04 -29.98
N ASP A 100 1.13 41.71 -31.17
CA ASP A 100 1.34 42.47 -32.43
C ASP A 100 2.81 42.79 -32.75
N GLY A 101 3.72 41.87 -32.43
CA GLY A 101 5.15 42.06 -32.62
C GLY A 101 5.79 43.10 -31.70
N GLY A 102 5.07 43.56 -30.67
CA GLY A 102 5.51 44.54 -29.68
C GLY A 102 6.55 44.01 -28.68
N GLU A 103 6.60 44.64 -27.50
CA GLU A 103 7.57 44.31 -26.46
C GLU A 103 7.45 42.86 -25.97
N ARG A 104 8.60 42.27 -25.66
CA ARG A 104 8.69 40.91 -25.10
C ARG A 104 8.40 40.94 -23.61
N VAL A 105 7.31 40.31 -23.19
CA VAL A 105 6.96 40.15 -21.78
C VAL A 105 7.41 38.78 -21.29
N VAL A 106 8.21 38.74 -20.23
CA VAL A 106 8.73 37.50 -19.64
C VAL A 106 7.88 37.07 -18.46
N LEU A 107 7.44 35.81 -18.48
CA LEU A 107 6.73 35.13 -17.41
C LEU A 107 7.72 34.21 -16.66
N ASP A 108 8.44 34.80 -15.70
CA ASP A 108 9.28 34.04 -14.77
C ASP A 108 8.44 33.55 -13.59
N PHE A 109 7.99 32.30 -13.67
CA PHE A 109 7.15 31.68 -12.64
C PHE A 109 7.81 31.63 -11.25
N LYS A 110 9.14 31.53 -11.18
CA LYS A 110 9.87 31.51 -9.91
C LYS A 110 9.81 32.89 -9.26
N ALA A 111 10.05 33.94 -10.04
CA ALA A 111 9.94 35.32 -9.57
C ALA A 111 8.50 35.69 -9.18
N ILE A 112 7.52 35.32 -9.99
CA ILE A 112 6.09 35.57 -9.73
C ILE A 112 5.67 34.91 -8.40
N ARG A 113 6.00 33.63 -8.19
CA ARG A 113 5.69 32.93 -6.93
C ARG A 113 6.39 33.54 -5.72
N ALA A 114 7.62 34.03 -5.88
CA ALA A 114 8.33 34.70 -4.81
C ALA A 114 7.64 36.02 -4.42
N ALA A 115 7.14 36.77 -5.40
CA ALA A 115 6.37 37.99 -5.18
C ALA A 115 5.01 37.70 -4.50
N ASP A 116 4.26 36.70 -4.97
CA ASP A 116 3.00 36.26 -4.37
C ASP A 116 3.18 35.89 -2.89
N LYS A 117 4.22 35.10 -2.60
CA LYS A 117 4.57 34.71 -1.23
C LYS A 117 4.90 35.91 -0.36
N ALA A 118 5.73 36.84 -0.85
CA ALA A 118 6.10 38.05 -0.12
C ALA A 118 4.88 38.94 0.19
N ALA A 119 3.94 39.08 -0.77
CA ALA A 119 2.71 39.83 -0.59
C ALA A 119 1.80 39.20 0.48
N MET A 120 1.62 37.87 0.45
CA MET A 120 0.87 37.14 1.47
C MET A 120 1.48 37.26 2.86
N GLU A 121 2.81 37.12 2.98
CA GLU A 121 3.50 37.30 4.26
C GLU A 121 3.37 38.72 4.79
N ALA A 122 3.41 39.73 3.92
CA ALA A 122 3.18 41.12 4.30
C ALA A 122 1.75 41.35 4.80
N PHE A 123 0.75 40.75 4.15
CA PHE A 123 -0.64 40.78 4.57
C PHE A 123 -0.87 40.11 5.92
N GLU A 124 -0.26 38.94 6.16
CA GLU A 124 -0.37 38.23 7.45
C GLU A 124 0.28 38.98 8.61
N LYS A 125 1.37 39.72 8.34
CA LYS A 125 2.08 40.55 9.31
C LYS A 125 1.43 41.92 9.54
N ALA A 126 0.50 42.35 8.68
CA ALA A 126 -0.15 43.65 8.81
C ALA A 126 -1.02 43.72 10.09
N PRO A 127 -0.94 44.80 10.88
CA PRO A 127 -1.76 44.95 12.09
C PRO A 127 -3.26 44.97 11.73
N ARG A 128 -4.02 44.03 12.28
CA ARG A 128 -5.48 43.99 12.07
C ARG A 128 -6.17 45.09 12.89
N PRO A 129 -7.12 45.84 12.31
CA PRO A 129 -7.85 46.87 13.06
C PRO A 129 -8.60 46.24 14.25
N LYS A 130 -8.59 46.91 15.41
CA LYS A 130 -9.38 46.50 16.58
C LYS A 130 -10.86 46.54 16.19
N LYS A 131 -11.60 45.45 16.46
CA LYS A 131 -13.05 45.35 16.19
C LYS A 131 -13.80 46.51 16.87
N THR A 132 -14.16 47.55 16.12
CA THR A 132 -15.15 48.54 16.55
C THR A 132 -16.54 47.94 16.35
N LYS A 133 -17.32 47.83 17.42
CA LYS A 133 -18.73 47.40 17.36
C LYS A 133 -19.57 48.54 16.78
N GLY A 134 -19.90 48.46 15.49
CA GLY A 134 -20.84 49.36 14.80
C GLY A 134 -21.15 48.80 13.40
N LYS A 135 -22.37 49.02 12.90
CA LYS A 135 -22.84 48.51 11.60
C LYS A 135 -22.13 49.14 10.38
N ASP A 136 -21.25 50.13 10.60
CA ASP A 136 -20.53 50.88 9.56
C ASP A 136 -19.00 50.65 9.55
N ALA A 137 -18.50 49.60 10.20
CA ALA A 137 -17.07 49.28 10.15
C ALA A 137 -16.67 48.76 8.76
N PRO A 138 -15.61 49.30 8.12
CA PRO A 138 -15.19 48.82 6.80
C PRO A 138 -14.78 47.35 6.87
N PRO A 139 -15.08 46.54 5.83
CA PRO A 139 -14.70 45.15 5.79
C PRO A 139 -13.17 45.03 5.94
N PRO A 140 -12.68 43.96 6.60
CA PRO A 140 -11.24 43.73 6.68
C PRO A 140 -10.65 43.64 5.27
N PRO A 141 -9.41 44.12 5.08
CA PRO A 141 -8.76 44.03 3.78
C PRO A 141 -8.71 42.56 3.32
N ALA A 142 -9.04 42.34 2.06
CA ALA A 142 -8.91 41.01 1.45
C ALA A 142 -7.43 40.62 1.34
N PRO A 143 -7.08 39.33 1.48
CA PRO A 143 -5.74 38.87 1.19
C PRO A 143 -5.38 39.17 -0.28
N PRO A 144 -4.10 39.46 -0.59
CA PRO A 144 -3.67 39.66 -1.96
C PRO A 144 -3.95 38.38 -2.77
N LYS A 145 -4.48 38.55 -3.99
CA LYS A 145 -4.72 37.42 -4.89
C LYS A 145 -3.37 36.99 -5.51
N PRO A 146 -2.97 35.72 -5.39
CA PRO A 146 -1.78 35.24 -6.07
C PRO A 146 -1.99 35.21 -7.58
N HIS A 147 -0.92 35.43 -8.35
CA HIS A 147 -0.97 35.38 -9.82
C HIS A 147 -1.05 33.95 -10.34
N VAL A 148 -0.50 32.96 -9.61
CA VAL A 148 -0.59 31.54 -9.95
C VAL A 148 -1.64 30.85 -9.09
N VAL A 149 -2.69 30.30 -9.71
CA VAL A 149 -3.81 29.63 -9.02
C VAL A 149 -4.17 28.29 -9.64
N GLN A 150 -4.88 27.45 -8.87
CA GLN A 150 -5.40 26.13 -9.32
C GLN A 150 -4.34 25.23 -9.97
N GLU A 151 -3.20 25.11 -9.32
CA GLU A 151 -2.13 24.23 -9.75
C GLU A 151 -2.52 22.75 -9.55
N SER A 152 -2.38 21.93 -10.59
CA SER A 152 -2.74 20.50 -10.60
C SER A 152 -1.75 19.66 -11.40
N ASP A 153 -1.61 18.39 -11.00
CA ASP A 153 -0.90 17.37 -11.78
C ASP A 153 -1.82 16.83 -12.88
N ILE A 154 -1.31 16.77 -14.10
CA ILE A 154 -2.02 16.17 -15.24
C ILE A 154 -1.28 14.97 -15.82
N SER A 155 -0.22 14.48 -15.17
CA SER A 155 0.51 13.31 -15.65
C SER A 155 -0.29 12.03 -15.54
N LEU A 156 -0.16 11.14 -16.54
CA LEU A 156 -0.80 9.81 -16.50
C LEU A 156 -0.20 8.89 -15.41
N ASN A 157 1.00 9.17 -14.93
CA ASN A 157 1.66 8.37 -13.88
C ASN A 157 1.59 9.03 -12.49
N GLY A 158 0.92 10.19 -12.36
CA GLY A 158 0.78 10.94 -11.11
C GLY A 158 2.12 11.37 -10.48
N GLU A 159 3.12 11.64 -11.30
CA GLU A 159 4.44 12.07 -10.85
C GLU A 159 4.55 13.59 -10.74
N ARG A 160 5.21 14.05 -9.68
CA ARG A 160 5.39 15.48 -9.41
C ARG A 160 6.52 16.10 -10.23
N ASP A 161 6.28 16.31 -11.52
CA ASP A 161 7.29 16.78 -12.48
C ASP A 161 6.86 18.00 -13.33
N ALA A 162 7.45 18.17 -14.51
CA ALA A 162 7.18 19.27 -15.42
C ALA A 162 5.75 19.24 -16.00
N ARG A 163 4.96 18.17 -15.81
CA ARG A 163 3.57 18.06 -16.29
C ARG A 163 2.54 18.63 -15.31
N PHE A 164 2.93 19.66 -14.57
CA PHE A 164 2.03 20.46 -13.74
C PHE A 164 1.49 21.64 -14.54
N ILE A 165 0.20 21.89 -14.38
CA ILE A 165 -0.50 23.00 -15.00
C ILE A 165 -1.07 23.93 -13.94
N ALA A 166 -1.14 25.22 -14.21
CA ALA A 166 -1.85 26.19 -13.38
C ALA A 166 -2.42 27.30 -14.24
N TRP A 167 -3.36 28.04 -13.66
CA TRP A 167 -3.78 29.33 -14.18
C TRP A 167 -2.80 30.41 -13.75
N LEU A 168 -2.44 31.27 -14.70
CA LEU A 168 -1.58 32.42 -14.52
C LEU A 168 -2.31 33.68 -14.93
N ASP A 169 -2.36 34.64 -14.02
CA ASP A 169 -2.67 36.03 -14.34
C ASP A 169 -1.43 36.72 -14.94
N ALA A 170 -1.43 36.94 -16.25
CA ALA A 170 -0.30 37.48 -17.01
C ALA A 170 -0.35 39.02 -17.19
N GLY A 171 -1.30 39.69 -16.53
CA GLY A 171 -1.45 41.14 -16.55
C GLY A 171 -2.57 41.66 -17.46
N THR A 172 -2.59 42.97 -17.68
CA THR A 172 -3.61 43.66 -18.48
C THR A 172 -3.01 44.15 -19.80
N LEU A 173 -3.75 43.97 -20.90
CA LEU A 173 -3.42 44.43 -22.24
C LEU A 173 -4.44 45.48 -22.69
N SER A 174 -3.98 46.64 -23.13
CA SER A 174 -4.85 47.65 -23.75
C SER A 174 -4.91 47.39 -25.26
N LEU A 175 -6.06 46.96 -25.77
CA LEU A 175 -6.25 46.52 -27.15
C LEU A 175 -7.25 47.39 -27.89
N LYS A 176 -7.13 47.45 -29.22
CA LYS A 176 -8.04 48.18 -30.11
C LYS A 176 -9.04 47.22 -30.74
N ALA A 177 -10.17 47.72 -31.22
CA ALA A 177 -11.06 46.91 -32.03
C ALA A 177 -10.33 46.48 -33.33
N GLY A 178 -10.34 45.19 -33.64
CA GLY A 178 -9.65 44.64 -34.82
C GLY A 178 -8.99 43.28 -34.61
N GLU A 179 -8.27 42.81 -35.63
CA GLU A 179 -7.46 41.60 -35.55
C GLU A 179 -6.14 41.87 -34.80
N HIS A 180 -5.78 40.94 -33.93
CA HIS A 180 -4.56 40.95 -33.14
C HIS A 180 -3.85 39.59 -33.22
N THR A 181 -2.55 39.62 -32.94
CA THR A 181 -1.71 38.43 -32.80
C THR A 181 -1.07 38.39 -31.42
N ILE A 182 -0.95 37.17 -30.87
CA ILE A 182 -0.10 36.92 -29.70
C ILE A 182 0.84 35.76 -30.01
N ALA A 183 2.14 35.99 -29.84
CA ALA A 183 3.19 35.01 -30.07
C ALA A 183 3.88 34.64 -28.76
N PHE A 184 4.05 33.34 -28.50
CA PHE A 184 4.69 32.76 -27.34
C PHE A 184 6.02 32.10 -27.66
N GLU A 185 6.98 32.27 -26.75
CA GLU A 185 8.19 31.46 -26.62
C GLU A 185 7.97 30.45 -25.48
N LEU A 186 7.94 29.16 -25.82
CA LEU A 186 7.67 28.05 -24.93
C LEU A 186 8.98 27.46 -24.39
N GLY A 187 9.36 27.94 -23.21
CA GLY A 187 10.49 27.43 -22.44
C GLY A 187 11.80 28.15 -22.75
N PHE A 188 12.12 29.21 -22.01
CA PHE A 188 13.46 29.81 -22.00
C PHE A 188 14.29 29.34 -20.81
N LYS A 189 15.59 29.12 -21.01
CA LYS A 189 16.51 28.72 -19.94
C LYS A 189 16.70 29.87 -18.94
N PRO A 190 16.34 29.71 -17.64
CA PRO A 190 16.63 30.72 -16.63
C PRO A 190 18.14 31.01 -16.54
N PRO A 191 18.57 32.25 -16.25
CA PRO A 191 19.98 32.60 -16.12
C PRO A 191 20.74 31.77 -15.07
N ASP A 192 20.05 31.29 -14.04
CA ASP A 192 20.58 30.47 -12.94
C ASP A 192 20.41 28.95 -13.14
N ALA A 193 19.94 28.52 -14.32
CA ALA A 193 19.69 27.11 -14.59
C ALA A 193 20.99 26.30 -14.76
N LYS A 194 20.99 25.07 -14.26
CA LYS A 194 22.11 24.13 -14.42
C LYS A 194 22.39 23.83 -15.90
N ALA A 195 23.60 23.37 -16.19
CA ALA A 195 24.04 23.07 -17.55
C ALA A 195 23.16 22.02 -18.26
N ASP A 196 22.62 21.07 -17.51
CA ASP A 196 21.75 19.97 -17.94
C ASP A 196 20.25 20.30 -17.92
N PHE A 197 19.86 21.55 -17.62
CA PHE A 197 18.47 21.98 -17.62
C PHE A 197 17.88 21.88 -19.03
N LYS A 198 16.76 21.16 -19.16
CA LYS A 198 16.04 20.97 -20.43
C LYS A 198 14.82 21.91 -20.46
N PRO A 199 14.80 22.94 -21.31
CA PRO A 199 13.65 23.83 -21.40
C PRO A 199 12.40 23.07 -21.85
N THR A 200 11.36 23.17 -21.03
CA THR A 200 10.04 22.62 -21.29
C THR A 200 9.01 23.73 -21.13
N GLY A 201 8.06 23.80 -22.05
CA GLY A 201 6.98 24.78 -21.98
C GLY A 201 5.74 24.21 -22.62
N ALA A 202 4.58 24.47 -22.03
CA ALA A 202 3.31 24.04 -22.58
C ALA A 202 2.17 25.02 -22.27
N LEU A 203 1.23 25.12 -23.21
CA LEU A 203 0.02 25.94 -23.14
C LEU A 203 -1.21 25.05 -23.34
N ASP A 204 -2.16 25.11 -22.42
CA ASP A 204 -3.48 24.50 -22.56
C ASP A 204 -4.49 25.49 -23.12
N CYS A 205 -4.55 26.71 -22.60
CA CYS A 205 -5.39 27.76 -23.18
C CYS A 205 -4.93 29.18 -22.83
N ILE A 206 -5.44 30.14 -23.59
CA ILE A 206 -5.27 31.58 -23.42
C ILE A 206 -6.66 32.20 -23.28
N VAL A 207 -6.83 33.09 -22.30
CA VAL A 207 -8.08 33.79 -22.05
C VAL A 207 -7.84 35.29 -21.98
N LEU A 208 -8.62 36.07 -22.72
CA LEU A 208 -8.67 37.53 -22.64
C LEU A 208 -10.04 37.93 -22.12
N ALA A 209 -10.09 38.61 -20.97
CA ALA A 209 -11.34 39.02 -20.34
C ALA A 209 -11.40 40.54 -20.16
N ALA A 210 -12.43 41.18 -20.72
CA ALA A 210 -12.71 42.61 -20.48
C ALA A 210 -13.34 42.88 -19.10
N GLY A 211 -13.77 41.83 -18.38
CA GLY A 211 -14.40 41.88 -17.07
C GLY A 211 -13.83 40.87 -16.06
N GLU A 212 -14.57 40.57 -14.99
CA GLU A 212 -14.13 39.57 -14.00
C GLU A 212 -14.11 38.16 -14.61
N PHE A 213 -12.96 37.49 -14.53
CA PHE A 213 -12.80 36.08 -14.85
C PHE A 213 -12.34 35.33 -13.61
N THR A 214 -13.00 34.21 -13.32
CA THR A 214 -12.59 33.30 -12.23
C THR A 214 -12.12 31.99 -12.86
N PRO A 215 -10.82 31.68 -12.77
CA PRO A 215 -10.30 30.38 -13.15
C PRO A 215 -11.10 29.20 -12.58
N ASN A 216 -11.33 28.17 -13.38
CA ASN A 216 -12.08 26.98 -12.96
C ASN A 216 -11.58 25.68 -13.61
N THR A 217 -10.49 25.13 -13.08
CA THR A 217 -9.83 23.92 -13.58
C THR A 217 -9.61 24.03 -15.09
N LYS A 218 -10.25 23.19 -15.92
CA LYS A 218 -10.16 23.21 -17.38
C LYS A 218 -11.35 23.88 -18.07
N PHE A 219 -12.40 24.20 -17.31
CA PHE A 219 -13.72 24.48 -17.86
C PHE A 219 -13.85 25.92 -18.30
N LYS A 220 -14.45 26.13 -19.47
CA LYS A 220 -14.85 27.45 -19.94
C LYS A 220 -15.99 27.99 -19.08
N PRO A 221 -16.17 29.33 -19.03
CA PRO A 221 -17.34 29.91 -18.38
C PRO A 221 -18.64 29.29 -18.90
N GLY A 222 -19.51 28.85 -17.99
CA GLY A 222 -20.79 28.21 -18.32
C GLY A 222 -20.70 26.71 -18.64
N GLU A 223 -19.51 26.13 -18.80
CA GLU A 223 -19.37 24.68 -18.92
C GLU A 223 -19.69 23.99 -17.60
N LYS A 224 -20.34 22.83 -17.70
CA LYS A 224 -20.52 21.96 -16.55
C LYS A 224 -19.17 21.38 -16.17
N GLY A 225 -18.88 21.38 -14.88
CA GLY A 225 -17.72 20.69 -14.34
C GLY A 225 -17.77 19.18 -14.60
N TRP A 226 -16.81 18.46 -14.04
CA TRP A 226 -16.73 17.01 -14.17
C TRP A 226 -18.07 16.34 -13.83
N GLU A 227 -18.46 15.36 -14.64
CA GLU A 227 -19.49 14.43 -14.21
C GLU A 227 -18.91 13.61 -13.05
N ILE A 228 -19.35 13.92 -11.85
CA ILE A 228 -18.98 13.17 -10.65
C ILE A 228 -19.80 11.89 -10.67
N THR A 229 -19.26 10.83 -11.28
CA THR A 229 -19.79 9.49 -11.07
C THR A 229 -19.24 8.97 -9.75
N GLN A 230 -20.11 8.66 -8.80
CA GLN A 230 -19.68 8.02 -7.56
C GLN A 230 -19.42 6.53 -7.81
N GLU A 231 -18.42 5.97 -7.13
CA GLU A 231 -18.11 4.54 -7.21
C GLU A 231 -19.29 3.65 -6.76
N PHE A 232 -20.15 4.20 -5.91
CA PHE A 232 -21.45 3.67 -5.52
C PHE A 232 -22.33 4.84 -5.02
N ASP A 233 -23.64 4.61 -4.93
CA ASP A 233 -24.61 5.64 -4.52
C ASP A 233 -24.41 6.07 -3.06
N MET A 234 -23.77 7.22 -2.84
CA MET A 234 -23.52 7.77 -1.51
C MET A 234 -24.81 8.21 -0.81
N SER A 235 -25.93 8.40 -1.52
CA SER A 235 -27.23 8.67 -0.90
C SER A 235 -27.81 7.43 -0.19
N ARG A 236 -27.33 6.24 -0.56
CA ARG A 236 -27.65 4.96 0.07
C ARG A 236 -26.53 4.51 1.02
N THR A 237 -26.15 5.40 1.92
CA THR A 237 -25.16 5.12 2.97
C THR A 237 -25.67 5.50 4.36
N TRP A 238 -25.04 4.91 5.36
CA TRP A 238 -25.15 5.33 6.76
C TRP A 238 -23.76 5.69 7.29
N LEU A 239 -23.72 6.58 8.27
CA LEU A 239 -22.48 7.06 8.86
C LEU A 239 -22.02 6.10 9.96
N PHE A 240 -20.77 5.65 9.87
CA PHE A 240 -20.17 4.78 10.86
C PHE A 240 -19.70 5.60 12.07
N GLU A 241 -20.52 5.60 13.12
CA GLU A 241 -20.31 6.34 14.36
C GLU A 241 -20.43 5.39 15.57
N PRO A 242 -19.49 4.44 15.73
CA PRO A 242 -19.55 3.52 16.86
C PRO A 242 -19.34 4.27 18.18
N ALA A 243 -20.10 3.88 19.20
CA ALA A 243 -19.76 4.25 20.57
C ALA A 243 -18.48 3.52 20.99
N ARG A 244 -17.72 4.14 21.90
CA ARG A 244 -16.57 3.48 22.54
C ARG A 244 -17.07 2.23 23.26
N ASP A 245 -16.41 1.10 23.05
CA ASP A 245 -16.78 -0.20 23.60
C ASP A 245 -16.59 -0.19 25.12
N THR A 246 -17.67 -0.50 25.84
CA THR A 246 -17.67 -0.60 27.31
C THR A 246 -17.42 -2.03 27.78
N PHE A 247 -17.32 -3.00 26.85
CA PHE A 247 -17.18 -4.43 27.12
C PHE A 247 -18.31 -4.99 27.98
N ASP A 248 -19.53 -4.49 27.75
CA ASP A 248 -20.74 -4.95 28.45
C ASP A 248 -20.98 -6.45 28.23
N ALA A 249 -21.27 -7.17 29.31
CA ALA A 249 -21.50 -8.62 29.28
C ALA A 249 -22.79 -9.02 28.55
N GLY A 250 -23.69 -8.06 28.26
CA GLY A 250 -24.87 -8.25 27.43
C GLY A 250 -24.59 -8.29 25.93
N ALA A 251 -23.34 -8.07 25.49
CA ALA A 251 -22.97 -8.20 24.09
C ALA A 251 -23.23 -9.63 23.59
N ALA A 252 -23.86 -9.76 22.42
CA ALA A 252 -24.20 -11.06 21.85
C ALA A 252 -22.96 -11.88 21.46
N PHE A 253 -21.82 -11.22 21.23
CA PHE A 253 -20.52 -11.86 21.06
C PHE A 253 -19.44 -11.13 21.85
N ASP A 254 -18.53 -11.92 22.42
CA ASP A 254 -17.24 -11.46 22.92
C ASP A 254 -16.23 -12.60 22.74
N LEU A 255 -15.28 -12.42 21.82
CA LEU A 255 -14.34 -13.48 21.47
C LEU A 255 -13.11 -13.52 22.37
N ARG A 256 -13.07 -12.72 23.45
CA ARG A 256 -11.98 -12.74 24.43
C ARG A 256 -11.75 -14.19 24.92
N ASP A 257 -12.80 -14.95 25.19
CA ASP A 257 -12.67 -16.31 25.73
C ASP A 257 -12.00 -17.31 24.78
N LEU A 258 -11.78 -16.96 23.51
CA LEU A 258 -10.92 -17.74 22.62
C LEU A 258 -9.44 -17.68 23.04
N ASN A 259 -9.03 -16.63 23.76
CA ASN A 259 -7.66 -16.44 24.25
C ASN A 259 -7.47 -17.14 25.60
N GLU A 260 -6.22 -17.49 25.94
CA GLU A 260 -5.86 -17.86 27.31
C GLU A 260 -6.16 -16.72 28.29
N LYS A 261 -6.29 -17.01 29.59
CA LYS A 261 -6.56 -15.96 30.59
C LYS A 261 -5.43 -14.94 30.63
N VAL A 262 -4.21 -15.38 30.41
CA VAL A 262 -3.06 -14.52 30.11
C VAL A 262 -2.23 -15.15 29.00
N ALA A 263 -1.56 -14.34 28.19
CA ALA A 263 -0.73 -14.87 27.12
C ALA A 263 0.43 -15.66 27.72
N GLY A 264 0.63 -16.89 27.25
CA GLY A 264 1.65 -17.80 27.78
C GLY A 264 1.28 -18.47 29.11
N GLU A 265 -0.02 -18.52 29.46
CA GLU A 265 -0.54 -19.26 30.64
C GLU A 265 -0.01 -20.70 30.67
N HIS A 266 0.04 -21.38 29.52
CA HIS A 266 0.56 -22.74 29.41
C HIS A 266 2.05 -22.82 29.08
N GLY A 267 2.77 -21.70 29.02
CA GLY A 267 4.18 -21.61 28.66
C GLY A 267 4.43 -21.11 27.23
N PHE A 268 5.69 -21.19 26.78
CA PHE A 268 6.09 -20.68 25.47
C PHE A 268 5.39 -21.41 24.32
N ILE A 269 5.06 -20.66 23.27
CA ILE A 269 4.65 -21.21 21.98
C ILE A 269 5.77 -22.08 21.41
N ARG A 270 5.41 -23.20 20.81
CA ARG A 270 6.34 -24.17 20.20
C ARG A 270 5.87 -24.53 18.80
N ARG A 271 6.74 -25.23 18.06
CA ARG A 271 6.36 -25.92 16.83
C ARG A 271 5.60 -27.21 17.18
N SER A 272 4.66 -27.60 16.32
CA SER A 272 4.01 -28.92 16.33
C SER A 272 5.04 -30.05 16.16
N GLY A 273 4.59 -31.30 16.36
CA GLY A 273 5.48 -32.48 16.28
C GLY A 273 6.14 -32.69 14.91
N ASP A 274 5.46 -32.31 13.83
CA ASP A 274 5.99 -32.29 12.46
C ASP A 274 6.80 -31.01 12.12
N GLY A 275 6.73 -30.01 13.00
CA GLY A 275 7.41 -28.74 12.84
C GLY A 275 6.68 -27.70 11.99
N GLU A 276 5.49 -27.99 11.45
CA GLU A 276 4.84 -27.15 10.40
C GLU A 276 3.77 -26.18 10.93
N SER A 277 3.39 -26.30 12.20
CA SER A 277 2.33 -25.52 12.84
C SER A 277 2.74 -24.99 14.22
N PHE A 278 1.91 -24.14 14.81
CA PHE A 278 2.12 -23.65 16.18
C PHE A 278 1.29 -24.45 17.20
N VAL A 279 1.90 -24.72 18.35
CA VAL A 279 1.22 -25.24 19.54
C VAL A 279 1.53 -24.39 20.77
N ARG A 280 0.58 -24.30 21.69
CA ARG A 280 0.79 -23.71 23.02
C ARG A 280 1.74 -24.56 23.86
N GLY A 281 2.13 -24.06 25.02
CA GLY A 281 3.03 -24.79 25.92
C GLY A 281 2.46 -26.10 26.51
N ASP A 282 1.14 -26.32 26.43
CA ASP A 282 0.45 -27.58 26.75
C ASP A 282 0.31 -28.54 25.56
N GLY A 283 0.79 -28.15 24.37
CA GLY A 283 0.72 -28.96 23.15
C GLY A 283 -0.56 -28.79 22.32
N GLN A 284 -1.53 -27.97 22.76
CA GLN A 284 -2.73 -27.72 21.96
C GLN A 284 -2.42 -26.82 20.75
N PRO A 285 -2.99 -27.09 19.56
CA PRO A 285 -2.84 -26.24 18.39
C PRO A 285 -3.27 -24.79 18.65
N ILE A 286 -2.58 -23.83 18.05
CA ILE A 286 -2.97 -22.43 18.10
C ILE A 286 -2.81 -21.77 16.73
N ARG A 287 -3.85 -21.04 16.33
CA ARG A 287 -3.88 -20.20 15.14
C ARG A 287 -3.89 -18.74 15.53
N PHE A 288 -3.08 -17.94 14.86
CA PHE A 288 -2.82 -16.54 15.16
C PHE A 288 -3.59 -15.62 14.21
N TRP A 289 -4.67 -15.03 14.72
CA TRP A 289 -5.36 -13.93 14.07
C TRP A 289 -4.84 -12.63 14.66
N GLY A 290 -4.02 -11.90 13.90
CA GLY A 290 -3.18 -10.84 14.45
C GLY A 290 -3.34 -9.47 13.80
N GLY A 291 -2.77 -8.45 14.44
CA GLY A 291 -2.66 -7.11 13.87
C GLY A 291 -1.38 -6.41 14.30
N SER A 292 -0.88 -5.49 13.48
CA SER A 292 0.19 -4.57 13.90
C SER A 292 -0.40 -3.38 14.65
N THR A 293 0.17 -3.03 15.80
CA THR A 293 -0.32 -1.91 16.63
C THR A 293 0.80 -0.95 17.04
N TYR A 294 0.44 0.33 17.09
CA TYR A 294 1.30 1.45 17.47
C TYR A 294 0.67 2.31 18.59
N VAL A 295 -0.37 1.80 19.26
CA VAL A 295 -1.08 2.52 20.34
C VAL A 295 -0.18 2.80 21.53
N GLN A 296 0.76 1.91 21.84
CA GLN A 296 1.76 2.07 22.89
C GLN A 296 2.64 3.33 22.73
N ALA A 297 2.75 3.85 21.49
CA ALA A 297 3.52 5.06 21.19
C ALA A 297 2.75 6.36 21.45
N ALA A 298 1.42 6.29 21.66
CA ALA A 298 0.55 7.46 21.80
C ALA A 298 0.99 8.49 22.86
N PRO A 299 1.37 8.11 24.10
CA PRO A 299 1.76 9.08 25.13
C PRO A 299 3.08 9.80 24.85
N PHE A 300 3.89 9.28 23.91
CA PHE A 300 5.14 9.89 23.47
C PHE A 300 4.95 10.89 22.31
N LYS A 301 3.73 11.01 21.77
CA LYS A 301 3.43 11.90 20.65
C LYS A 301 3.11 13.31 21.14
N LYS A 302 3.62 14.31 20.42
CA LYS A 302 3.32 15.72 20.67
C LYS A 302 1.81 15.97 20.59
N GLY A 303 1.24 16.57 21.65
CA GLY A 303 -0.17 16.93 21.70
C GLY A 303 -1.10 15.80 22.17
N TRP A 304 -0.56 14.71 22.73
CA TRP A 304 -1.33 13.71 23.46
C TRP A 304 -2.23 14.34 24.55
N ARG A 305 -3.47 13.86 24.66
CA ARG A 305 -4.50 14.39 25.58
C ARG A 305 -5.15 13.32 26.47
N GLY A 306 -4.71 12.06 26.36
CA GLY A 306 -5.23 10.98 27.20
C GLY A 306 -4.52 10.90 28.55
N SER A 307 -4.57 9.74 29.19
CA SER A 307 -3.92 9.48 30.48
C SER A 307 -2.42 9.81 30.42
N LYS A 308 -1.85 10.29 31.54
CA LYS A 308 -0.47 10.80 31.58
C LYS A 308 0.56 9.78 31.09
N ASP A 309 0.35 8.52 31.41
CA ASP A 309 1.20 7.42 30.98
C ASP A 309 0.67 6.68 29.75
N GLY A 310 -0.61 6.81 29.38
CA GLY A 310 -1.25 6.12 28.26
C GLY A 310 -1.62 4.65 28.53
N LEU A 311 -1.55 4.18 29.78
CA LEU A 311 -1.76 2.76 30.11
C LEU A 311 -3.23 2.35 30.07
N GLU A 312 -4.16 3.26 30.41
CA GLU A 312 -5.60 2.99 30.36
C GLU A 312 -6.07 2.76 28.92
N GLU A 313 -5.65 3.61 27.99
CA GLU A 313 -5.98 3.48 26.56
C GLU A 313 -5.33 2.24 25.95
N LEU A 314 -4.12 1.89 26.37
CA LEU A 314 -3.46 0.67 25.91
C LEU A 314 -4.15 -0.60 26.43
N ALA A 315 -4.63 -0.59 27.67
CA ALA A 315 -5.39 -1.69 28.25
C ALA A 315 -6.77 -1.83 27.57
N HIS A 316 -7.45 -0.72 27.33
CA HIS A 316 -8.70 -0.69 26.56
C HIS A 316 -8.49 -1.26 25.15
N HIS A 317 -7.45 -0.80 24.46
CA HIS A 317 -7.08 -1.31 23.13
C HIS A 317 -6.85 -2.83 23.13
N ALA A 318 -6.12 -3.37 24.11
CA ALA A 318 -5.93 -4.82 24.24
C ALA A 318 -7.26 -5.57 24.38
N ARG A 319 -8.17 -5.08 25.23
CA ARG A 319 -9.48 -5.70 25.44
C ARG A 319 -10.39 -5.60 24.22
N PHE A 320 -10.32 -4.46 23.51
CA PHE A 320 -11.02 -4.20 22.27
C PHE A 320 -10.61 -5.16 21.14
N LEU A 321 -9.30 -5.43 21.01
CA LEU A 321 -8.77 -6.42 20.08
C LEU A 321 -9.17 -7.85 20.47
N ALA A 322 -9.07 -8.22 21.75
CA ALA A 322 -9.44 -9.55 22.23
C ALA A 322 -10.92 -9.88 21.98
N LYS A 323 -11.82 -8.91 22.24
CA LYS A 323 -13.26 -9.04 21.94
C LYS A 323 -13.55 -9.37 20.47
N ARG A 324 -12.68 -8.92 19.57
CA ARG A 324 -12.77 -9.13 18.11
C ARG A 324 -11.93 -10.32 17.63
N GLY A 325 -11.47 -11.17 18.54
CA GLY A 325 -10.84 -12.45 18.24
C GLY A 325 -9.34 -12.37 17.97
N VAL A 326 -8.71 -11.21 18.15
CA VAL A 326 -7.25 -11.08 18.04
C VAL A 326 -6.58 -11.77 19.22
N ASN A 327 -5.57 -12.60 18.93
CA ASN A 327 -4.78 -13.30 19.95
C ASN A 327 -3.28 -13.11 19.80
N VAL A 328 -2.86 -12.27 18.86
CA VAL A 328 -1.46 -11.86 18.75
C VAL A 328 -1.37 -10.46 18.15
N VAL A 329 -0.39 -9.69 18.59
CA VAL A 329 -0.04 -8.43 17.93
C VAL A 329 1.42 -8.42 17.53
N ARG A 330 1.73 -7.69 16.47
CA ARG A 330 3.11 -7.41 16.08
C ARG A 330 3.45 -5.97 16.42
N LEU A 331 4.58 -5.81 17.11
CA LEU A 331 5.25 -4.53 17.25
C LEU A 331 6.42 -4.45 16.28
N HIS A 332 6.30 -3.54 15.32
CA HIS A 332 7.42 -3.11 14.51
C HIS A 332 8.02 -1.84 15.13
N GLY A 333 9.23 -1.94 15.67
CA GLY A 333 9.90 -0.86 16.39
C GLY A 333 11.28 -0.56 15.82
N HIS A 334 11.80 0.62 16.16
CA HIS A 334 13.17 1.03 15.88
C HIS A 334 13.90 1.27 17.19
N VAL A 335 14.69 0.28 17.61
CA VAL A 335 15.40 0.31 18.90
C VAL A 335 16.70 1.12 18.90
N PRO A 336 17.51 1.19 17.82
CA PRO A 336 18.73 1.99 17.84
C PRO A 336 18.47 3.46 18.16
N SER A 337 19.37 4.09 18.91
CA SER A 337 19.27 5.52 19.24
C SER A 337 19.36 6.40 17.99
N LYS A 338 18.49 7.42 17.91
CA LYS A 338 18.50 8.43 16.83
C LYS A 338 19.33 9.67 17.16
N LYS A 339 19.98 9.70 18.32
CA LYS A 339 20.75 10.88 18.76
C LYS A 339 22.07 10.99 17.99
N PRO A 340 22.46 12.17 17.47
CA PRO A 340 23.68 12.33 16.68
C PRO A 340 24.99 11.95 17.40
N ASP A 341 25.01 12.06 18.73
CA ASP A 341 26.15 11.78 19.60
C ASP A 341 26.12 10.39 20.24
N SER A 342 25.12 9.56 19.89
CA SER A 342 25.01 8.19 20.39
C SER A 342 26.15 7.28 19.90
N LYS A 343 26.51 6.31 20.73
CA LYS A 343 27.30 5.14 20.31
C LYS A 343 26.39 4.17 19.56
N ILE A 344 26.96 3.36 18.69
CA ILE A 344 26.18 2.37 17.92
C ILE A 344 25.43 1.39 18.82
N THR A 345 25.96 1.08 20.00
CA THR A 345 25.33 0.17 20.97
C THR A 345 24.18 0.79 21.77
N ASP A 346 23.97 2.11 21.66
CA ASP A 346 22.95 2.81 22.45
C ASP A 346 21.55 2.54 21.87
N VAL A 347 20.61 2.33 22.78
CA VAL A 347 19.18 2.14 22.46
C VAL A 347 18.39 3.42 22.74
N ASP A 348 17.27 3.60 22.03
CA ASP A 348 16.24 4.57 22.39
C ASP A 348 15.43 4.03 23.59
N PRO A 349 15.52 4.65 24.79
CA PRO A 349 14.78 4.17 25.97
C PRO A 349 13.26 4.22 25.77
N ASP A 350 12.74 5.16 24.99
CA ASP A 350 11.31 5.25 24.72
C ASP A 350 10.84 4.09 23.84
N ALA A 351 11.69 3.60 22.92
CA ALA A 351 11.40 2.43 22.11
C ALA A 351 11.37 1.14 22.95
N VAL A 352 12.31 0.99 23.90
CA VAL A 352 12.34 -0.16 24.82
C VAL A 352 11.12 -0.16 25.75
N GLU A 353 10.78 1.00 26.32
CA GLU A 353 9.60 1.18 27.16
C GLU A 353 8.30 0.85 26.41
N GLN A 354 8.18 1.28 25.15
CA GLN A 354 7.05 0.95 24.28
C GLN A 354 6.89 -0.57 24.07
N ILE A 355 7.99 -1.32 23.92
CA ILE A 355 7.94 -2.79 23.83
C ILE A 355 7.42 -3.38 25.14
N TRP A 356 7.99 -2.99 26.28
CA TRP A 356 7.66 -3.54 27.59
C TRP A 356 6.20 -3.33 27.99
N ARG A 357 5.68 -2.10 27.82
CA ARG A 357 4.28 -1.79 28.14
C ARG A 357 3.28 -2.49 27.22
N LEU A 358 3.62 -2.68 25.94
CA LEU A 358 2.75 -3.37 25.00
C LEU A 358 2.61 -4.85 25.39
N VAL A 359 3.74 -5.53 25.65
CA VAL A 359 3.72 -6.92 26.11
C VAL A 359 2.90 -7.05 27.39
N ALA A 360 3.07 -6.14 28.36
CA ALA A 360 2.35 -6.18 29.62
C ALA A 360 0.83 -6.00 29.47
N ALA A 361 0.39 -5.08 28.61
CA ALA A 361 -1.03 -4.84 28.37
C ALA A 361 -1.68 -6.01 27.61
N MET A 362 -1.05 -6.47 26.52
CA MET A 362 -1.57 -7.55 25.68
C MET A 362 -1.62 -8.88 26.43
N LYS A 363 -0.63 -9.14 27.29
CA LYS A 363 -0.58 -10.33 28.14
C LYS A 363 -1.83 -10.52 28.98
N LYS A 364 -2.41 -9.45 29.55
CA LYS A 364 -3.61 -9.52 30.41
C LYS A 364 -4.85 -10.02 29.65
N GLU A 365 -4.89 -9.81 28.34
CA GLU A 365 -6.01 -10.18 27.48
C GLU A 365 -5.75 -11.47 26.68
N GLY A 366 -4.71 -12.22 27.05
CA GLY A 366 -4.34 -13.45 26.34
C GLY A 366 -3.81 -13.21 24.93
N ILE A 367 -3.37 -11.99 24.63
CA ILE A 367 -2.81 -11.60 23.33
C ILE A 367 -1.29 -11.75 23.38
N TYR A 368 -0.76 -12.64 22.54
CA TYR A 368 0.68 -12.83 22.37
C TYR A 368 1.32 -11.64 21.64
N THR A 369 2.64 -11.52 21.71
CA THR A 369 3.39 -10.46 20.99
C THR A 369 4.48 -11.04 20.09
N ILE A 370 4.56 -10.55 18.85
CA ILE A 370 5.77 -10.62 18.02
C ILE A 370 6.53 -9.31 18.17
N ILE A 371 7.84 -9.41 18.46
CA ILE A 371 8.72 -8.25 18.55
C ILE A 371 9.64 -8.23 17.33
N SER A 372 9.57 -7.14 16.56
CA SER A 372 10.43 -6.84 15.41
C SER A 372 11.20 -5.55 15.70
N PRO A 373 12.43 -5.62 16.25
CA PRO A 373 13.10 -4.46 16.84
C PRO A 373 14.01 -3.68 15.88
N TYR A 374 14.19 -4.17 14.64
CA TYR A 374 15.21 -3.66 13.72
C TYR A 374 14.73 -3.57 12.27
N TRP A 375 15.06 -2.45 11.63
CA TRP A 375 14.79 -2.16 10.22
C TRP A 375 16.01 -1.49 9.58
N GLY A 376 16.88 -2.27 8.94
CA GLY A 376 18.18 -1.78 8.46
C GLY A 376 18.07 -0.60 7.48
N SER A 377 17.07 -0.62 6.60
CA SER A 377 16.81 0.48 5.65
C SER A 377 16.30 1.77 6.29
N HIS A 378 15.95 1.75 7.58
CA HIS A 378 15.46 2.90 8.35
C HIS A 378 16.30 3.18 9.60
N THR A 379 17.46 2.54 9.73
CA THR A 379 18.48 2.89 10.71
C THR A 379 19.54 3.73 10.02
N ASP A 380 19.44 5.05 10.21
CA ASP A 380 20.37 6.03 9.61
C ASP A 380 21.82 5.72 10.02
N TRP A 381 22.73 5.79 9.05
CA TRP A 381 24.15 5.66 9.35
C TRP A 381 24.66 6.93 10.04
N ASN A 382 25.50 6.74 11.06
CA ASN A 382 26.15 7.83 11.78
C ASN A 382 27.67 7.63 11.76
N LYS A 383 28.40 8.65 11.29
CA LYS A 383 29.87 8.65 11.24
C LYS A 383 30.55 8.38 12.59
N ASN A 384 29.89 8.66 13.71
CA ASN A 384 30.43 8.47 15.06
C ASN A 384 30.35 7.01 15.54
N TRP A 385 29.70 6.13 14.78
CA TRP A 385 29.48 4.74 15.17
C TRP A 385 30.65 3.79 14.90
N GLY A 386 31.74 4.29 14.30
CA GLY A 386 32.90 3.46 13.95
C GLY A 386 32.64 2.46 12.82
N VAL A 387 31.48 2.55 12.17
CA VAL A 387 31.14 1.81 10.96
C VAL A 387 31.48 2.70 9.75
N PRO A 388 32.33 2.25 8.82
CA PRO A 388 32.61 3.01 7.60
C PRO A 388 31.35 3.35 6.80
N ASP A 389 31.37 4.46 6.06
CA ASP A 389 30.21 4.89 5.26
C ASP A 389 29.80 3.79 4.26
N PRO A 390 28.58 3.22 4.38
CA PRO A 390 28.10 2.18 3.48
C PRO A 390 27.67 2.69 2.11
N GLY A 391 27.55 4.01 1.91
CA GLY A 391 27.05 4.63 0.68
C GLY A 391 25.53 4.53 0.48
N THR A 392 24.84 3.77 1.32
CA THR A 392 23.36 3.62 1.36
C THR A 392 22.67 4.76 2.11
N GLY A 393 23.40 5.44 3.01
CA GLY A 393 22.87 6.38 4.00
C GLY A 393 22.27 5.72 5.25
N THR A 394 22.14 4.38 5.27
CA THR A 394 21.51 3.60 6.35
C THR A 394 22.29 2.30 6.60
N LEU A 395 21.93 1.52 7.61
CA LEU A 395 22.56 0.22 7.88
C LEU A 395 21.99 -0.95 7.07
N ALA A 396 21.27 -0.67 5.96
CA ALA A 396 20.69 -1.71 5.09
C ALA A 396 21.73 -2.76 4.67
N ALA A 397 21.37 -4.04 4.81
CA ALA A 397 22.19 -5.24 4.56
C ALA A 397 23.44 -5.43 5.45
N LEU A 398 23.93 -4.42 6.16
CA LEU A 398 25.18 -4.53 6.93
C LEU A 398 25.06 -5.51 8.09
N VAL A 399 23.88 -5.69 8.66
CA VAL A 399 23.65 -6.62 9.78
C VAL A 399 24.07 -8.06 9.44
N PHE A 400 24.04 -8.44 8.16
CA PHE A 400 24.37 -9.80 7.74
C PHE A 400 25.87 -10.11 7.74
N PHE A 401 26.76 -9.12 7.59
CA PHE A 401 28.20 -9.38 7.39
C PHE A 401 29.16 -8.41 8.07
N GLU A 402 28.69 -7.26 8.56
CA GLU A 402 29.54 -6.22 9.17
C GLU A 402 29.66 -6.48 10.69
N PRO A 403 30.85 -6.82 11.23
CA PRO A 403 31.00 -7.23 12.62
C PRO A 403 30.62 -6.17 13.65
N THR A 404 30.88 -4.89 13.40
CA THR A 404 30.54 -3.81 14.35
C THR A 404 29.02 -3.64 14.47
N VAL A 405 28.28 -3.70 13.36
CA VAL A 405 26.81 -3.71 13.34
C VAL A 405 26.27 -4.97 14.00
N GLN A 406 26.86 -6.15 13.78
CA GLN A 406 26.43 -7.39 14.46
C GLN A 406 26.63 -7.33 15.98
N ALA A 407 27.74 -6.76 16.44
CA ALA A 407 27.99 -6.56 17.86
C ALA A 407 27.00 -5.55 18.48
N ALA A 408 26.70 -4.47 17.77
CA ALA A 408 25.68 -3.49 18.18
C ALA A 408 24.28 -4.12 18.26
N TYR A 409 23.92 -4.92 17.26
CA TYR A 409 22.65 -5.62 17.21
C TYR A 409 22.46 -6.58 18.40
N LYS A 410 23.49 -7.33 18.78
CA LYS A 410 23.50 -8.11 20.03
C LYS A 410 23.26 -7.24 21.26
N ALA A 411 23.90 -6.08 21.37
CA ALA A 411 23.70 -5.15 22.48
C ALA A 411 22.26 -4.62 22.56
N TRP A 412 21.65 -4.29 21.41
CA TRP A 412 20.26 -3.85 21.35
C TRP A 412 19.30 -4.96 21.80
N LEU A 413 19.48 -6.19 21.33
CA LEU A 413 18.69 -7.34 21.78
C LEU A 413 18.84 -7.56 23.29
N LYS A 414 20.06 -7.49 23.83
CA LYS A 414 20.30 -7.61 25.27
C LYS A 414 19.52 -6.58 26.08
N ALA A 415 19.48 -5.33 25.63
CA ALA A 415 18.77 -4.24 26.30
C ALA A 415 17.24 -4.45 26.32
N ILE A 416 16.67 -5.12 25.31
CA ILE A 416 15.23 -5.43 25.25
C ILE A 416 14.88 -6.61 26.16
N TYR A 417 15.68 -7.69 26.08
CA TYR A 417 15.27 -9.01 26.59
C TYR A 417 15.74 -9.34 28.00
N THR A 418 16.83 -8.75 28.48
CA THR A 418 17.43 -9.14 29.77
C THR A 418 16.98 -8.34 30.99
N PRO A 419 16.70 -7.02 30.92
CA PRO A 419 16.17 -6.32 32.07
C PRO A 419 14.76 -6.81 32.43
N PRO A 420 14.39 -6.86 33.71
CA PRO A 420 13.00 -7.07 34.11
C PRO A 420 12.10 -6.00 33.49
N ASN A 421 11.04 -6.41 32.79
CA ASN A 421 10.04 -5.49 32.30
C ASN A 421 9.39 -4.78 33.50
N PRO A 422 9.41 -3.43 33.59
CA PRO A 422 8.91 -2.70 34.76
C PRO A 422 7.40 -2.87 34.99
N HIS A 423 6.65 -3.30 33.97
CA HIS A 423 5.19 -3.49 34.04
C HIS A 423 4.77 -4.92 34.43
N THR A 424 5.69 -5.90 34.34
CA THR A 424 5.40 -7.31 34.68
C THR A 424 6.35 -7.91 35.72
N GLY A 425 7.50 -7.30 35.94
CA GLY A 425 8.61 -7.84 36.73
C GLY A 425 9.38 -8.98 36.05
N ILE A 426 9.02 -9.35 34.81
CA ILE A 426 9.57 -10.52 34.11
C ILE A 426 10.46 -10.03 32.96
N PRO A 427 11.74 -10.43 32.89
CA PRO A 427 12.55 -10.19 31.70
C PRO A 427 11.90 -10.80 30.46
N LEU A 428 11.85 -10.10 29.33
CA LEU A 428 11.19 -10.63 28.14
C LEU A 428 11.82 -11.94 27.64
N ALA A 429 13.11 -12.19 27.90
CA ALA A 429 13.78 -13.47 27.64
C ALA A 429 13.08 -14.68 28.32
N GLN A 430 12.34 -14.42 29.41
CA GLN A 430 11.65 -15.43 30.21
C GLN A 430 10.12 -15.33 30.13
N ASP A 431 9.58 -14.34 29.41
CA ASP A 431 8.14 -14.12 29.33
C ASP A 431 7.52 -14.89 28.14
N PRO A 432 6.66 -15.91 28.39
CA PRO A 432 5.99 -16.66 27.32
C PRO A 432 4.89 -15.85 26.60
N ALA A 433 4.54 -14.65 27.06
CA ALA A 433 3.62 -13.76 26.35
C ALA A 433 4.20 -13.23 25.03
N VAL A 434 5.54 -13.24 24.89
CA VAL A 434 6.17 -13.07 23.58
C VAL A 434 6.07 -14.43 22.87
N ALA A 435 5.49 -14.48 21.67
CA ALA A 435 5.41 -15.71 20.89
C ALA A 435 6.65 -15.91 20.02
N ILE A 436 7.03 -14.85 19.30
CA ILE A 436 8.08 -14.89 18.26
C ILE A 436 9.00 -13.67 18.39
N ILE A 437 10.30 -13.93 18.31
CA ILE A 437 11.33 -12.90 18.11
C ILE A 437 11.60 -12.82 16.60
N GLN A 438 11.28 -11.70 15.96
CA GLN A 438 11.64 -11.45 14.56
C GLN A 438 12.97 -10.70 14.53
N LEU A 439 13.99 -11.29 13.90
CA LEU A 439 15.34 -10.72 13.91
C LEU A 439 15.41 -9.40 13.13
N GLN A 440 14.90 -9.36 11.90
CA GLN A 440 14.89 -8.15 11.10
C GLN A 440 13.59 -8.01 10.32
N ASN A 441 13.26 -6.76 9.98
CA ASN A 441 12.17 -6.41 9.09
C ASN A 441 12.71 -5.97 7.73
N GLU A 442 12.16 -6.54 6.65
CA GLU A 442 12.30 -6.02 5.29
C GLU A 442 13.74 -5.71 4.83
N ASP A 443 14.70 -6.54 5.22
CA ASP A 443 16.08 -6.49 4.76
C ASP A 443 16.51 -7.83 4.16
N SER A 444 17.35 -7.77 3.12
CA SER A 444 17.85 -8.94 2.40
C SER A 444 19.04 -8.55 1.53
N MET A 445 20.05 -9.42 1.50
CA MET A 445 21.15 -9.31 0.53
C MET A 445 20.70 -9.61 -0.92
N LEU A 446 19.53 -10.23 -1.10
CA LEU A 446 18.93 -10.58 -2.40
C LEU A 446 17.91 -9.54 -2.88
N PHE A 447 17.88 -8.35 -2.25
CA PHE A 447 17.04 -7.23 -2.64
C PHE A 447 17.85 -6.02 -3.14
N GLY A 448 17.19 -5.08 -3.82
CA GLY A 448 17.82 -3.94 -4.49
C GLY A 448 18.49 -2.91 -3.57
N THR A 449 18.32 -2.99 -2.26
CA THR A 449 19.10 -2.18 -1.31
C THR A 449 20.57 -2.60 -1.27
N MET A 450 20.86 -3.89 -1.44
CA MET A 450 22.23 -4.44 -1.39
C MET A 450 23.16 -3.81 -2.43
N GLN A 451 22.66 -3.51 -3.64
CA GLN A 451 23.47 -2.91 -4.71
C GLN A 451 23.94 -1.47 -4.40
N LYS A 452 23.39 -0.85 -3.34
CA LYS A 452 23.79 0.49 -2.89
C LYS A 452 24.96 0.46 -1.89
N VAL A 453 25.32 -0.72 -1.36
CA VAL A 453 26.48 -0.89 -0.47
C VAL A 453 27.75 -0.66 -1.27
N LYS A 454 28.59 0.26 -0.80
CA LYS A 454 29.83 0.72 -1.46
C LYS A 454 30.97 0.84 -0.45
N GLY A 455 32.11 1.35 -0.90
CA GLY A 455 33.23 1.73 -0.02
C GLY A 455 33.84 0.56 0.74
N GLU A 456 34.32 0.84 1.96
CA GLU A 456 34.95 -0.17 2.82
C GLU A 456 34.00 -1.34 3.20
N PRO A 457 32.69 -1.13 3.46
CA PRO A 457 31.78 -2.25 3.70
C PRO A 457 31.68 -3.21 2.51
N LEU A 458 31.65 -2.71 1.27
CA LEU A 458 31.69 -3.57 0.08
C LEU A 458 33.04 -4.31 -0.03
N LYS A 459 34.17 -3.67 0.25
CA LYS A 459 35.48 -4.34 0.25
C LYS A 459 35.56 -5.44 1.31
N LEU A 460 35.00 -5.20 2.49
CA LEU A 460 34.89 -6.22 3.54
C LEU A 460 34.09 -7.42 3.05
N LEU A 461 32.94 -7.20 2.43
CA LEU A 461 32.12 -8.28 1.87
C LEU A 461 32.87 -9.04 0.77
N ARG A 462 33.56 -8.34 -0.14
CA ARG A 462 34.38 -8.94 -1.20
C ARG A 462 35.51 -9.79 -0.63
N ARG A 463 36.15 -9.35 0.47
CA ARG A 463 37.16 -10.16 1.18
C ARG A 463 36.56 -11.44 1.75
N GLN A 464 35.41 -11.34 2.43
CA GLN A 464 34.70 -12.51 2.95
C GLN A 464 34.28 -13.48 1.82
N TYR A 465 33.88 -12.96 0.66
CA TYR A 465 33.59 -13.74 -0.53
C TYR A 465 34.85 -14.42 -1.08
N GLY A 466 35.97 -13.71 -1.15
CA GLY A 466 37.27 -14.25 -1.57
C GLY A 466 37.72 -15.42 -0.68
N GLU A 467 37.64 -15.25 0.64
CA GLU A 467 37.93 -16.33 1.59
C GLU A 467 36.99 -17.53 1.41
N TRP A 468 35.71 -17.29 1.11
CA TRP A 468 34.75 -18.35 0.82
C TRP A 468 35.11 -19.11 -0.46
N LEU A 469 35.52 -18.42 -1.52
CA LEU A 469 35.97 -19.04 -2.77
C LEU A 469 37.22 -19.89 -2.58
N VAL A 470 38.21 -19.40 -1.81
CA VAL A 470 39.41 -20.17 -1.48
C VAL A 470 39.05 -21.42 -0.68
N ARG A 471 38.08 -21.36 0.25
CA ARG A 471 37.60 -22.56 0.94
C ARG A 471 36.89 -23.55 0.01
N LYS A 472 36.12 -23.06 -0.97
CA LYS A 472 35.36 -23.90 -1.90
C LYS A 472 36.25 -24.57 -2.96
N TYR A 473 37.15 -23.82 -3.57
CA TYR A 473 37.95 -24.27 -4.72
C TYR A 473 39.42 -24.56 -4.40
N GLY A 474 39.92 -24.08 -3.25
CA GLY A 474 41.33 -24.16 -2.85
C GLY A 474 42.19 -22.98 -3.31
N SER A 475 41.84 -22.31 -4.41
CA SER A 475 42.53 -21.09 -4.89
C SER A 475 41.66 -20.26 -5.84
N PHE A 476 42.05 -19.01 -6.12
CA PHE A 476 41.35 -18.16 -7.09
C PHE A 476 41.50 -18.65 -8.53
N GLU A 477 42.62 -19.27 -8.88
CA GLU A 477 42.83 -19.86 -10.20
C GLU A 477 41.81 -20.97 -10.49
N LYS A 478 41.55 -21.83 -9.50
CA LYS A 478 40.53 -22.89 -9.62
C LYS A 478 39.10 -22.34 -9.65
N ALA A 479 38.83 -21.25 -8.92
CA ALA A 479 37.55 -20.56 -9.03
C ALA A 479 37.35 -19.98 -10.45
N MET A 480 38.38 -19.33 -11.00
CA MET A 480 38.36 -18.80 -12.37
C MET A 480 38.23 -19.89 -13.44
N GLU A 481 38.86 -21.06 -13.23
CA GLU A 481 38.69 -22.24 -14.08
C GLU A 481 37.24 -22.74 -14.05
N ALA A 482 36.64 -22.86 -12.85
CA ALA A 482 35.23 -23.22 -12.69
C ALA A 482 34.28 -22.22 -13.36
N TRP A 483 34.64 -20.93 -13.36
CA TRP A 483 33.91 -19.86 -14.05
C TRP A 483 34.26 -19.72 -15.53
N GLN A 484 35.06 -20.63 -16.10
CA GLN A 484 35.44 -20.62 -17.52
C GLN A 484 35.97 -19.25 -17.98
N GLY A 485 36.70 -18.55 -17.11
CA GLY A 485 37.28 -17.24 -17.41
C GLY A 485 36.32 -16.04 -17.29
N ASP A 486 35.10 -16.19 -16.76
CA ASP A 486 34.19 -15.07 -16.52
C ASP A 486 34.78 -14.07 -15.51
N LYS A 487 35.03 -12.84 -15.97
CA LYS A 487 35.73 -11.78 -15.23
C LYS A 487 34.91 -10.51 -15.12
N LEU A 488 35.09 -9.79 -14.02
CA LEU A 488 34.56 -8.46 -13.80
C LEU A 488 35.71 -7.44 -13.85
N GLU A 489 35.41 -6.22 -14.29
CA GLU A 489 36.42 -5.15 -14.38
C GLU A 489 37.04 -4.81 -13.03
N ASP A 490 36.29 -5.00 -11.95
CA ASP A 490 36.73 -4.71 -10.59
C ASP A 490 37.34 -5.91 -9.87
N ASP A 491 37.62 -7.05 -10.53
CA ASP A 491 38.32 -8.18 -9.95
C ASP A 491 39.73 -7.82 -9.47
N ASP A 492 40.02 -8.06 -8.19
CA ASP A 492 41.35 -7.85 -7.58
C ASP A 492 41.74 -9.06 -6.72
N PHE A 493 41.99 -10.19 -7.39
CA PHE A 493 42.39 -11.43 -6.76
C PHE A 493 43.74 -11.33 -6.04
N ALA A 494 44.64 -10.45 -6.49
CA ALA A 494 45.94 -10.24 -5.88
C ALA A 494 45.83 -9.74 -4.43
N ASN A 495 44.81 -8.93 -4.14
CA ASN A 495 44.49 -8.46 -2.78
C ASN A 495 43.36 -9.25 -2.11
N GLY A 496 42.93 -10.38 -2.69
CA GLY A 496 41.84 -11.20 -2.15
C GLY A 496 40.45 -10.56 -2.23
N LEU A 497 40.24 -9.68 -3.21
CA LEU A 497 39.01 -8.93 -3.43
C LEU A 497 38.41 -9.32 -4.79
N PRO A 498 37.79 -10.50 -4.96
CA PRO A 498 36.99 -10.77 -6.15
C PRO A 498 35.88 -9.74 -6.32
N GLY A 499 35.59 -9.34 -7.56
CA GLY A 499 34.43 -8.52 -7.93
C GLY A 499 33.12 -9.29 -7.72
N MET A 500 32.04 -8.55 -7.50
CA MET A 500 30.70 -9.11 -7.27
C MET A 500 29.69 -8.47 -8.22
N TYR A 501 28.82 -9.28 -8.81
CA TYR A 501 27.68 -8.82 -9.59
C TYR A 501 26.67 -8.08 -8.71
N ILE A 502 26.02 -7.05 -9.26
CA ILE A 502 24.87 -6.44 -8.58
C ILE A 502 23.69 -7.42 -8.55
N VAL A 503 22.79 -7.27 -7.58
CA VAL A 503 21.66 -8.20 -7.37
C VAL A 503 20.76 -8.33 -8.60
N TRP A 504 20.62 -7.28 -9.41
CA TRP A 504 19.84 -7.34 -10.65
C TRP A 504 20.33 -8.42 -11.62
N GLU A 505 21.62 -8.78 -11.59
CA GLU A 505 22.21 -9.81 -12.47
C GLU A 505 21.69 -11.21 -12.18
N PHE A 506 21.08 -11.43 -11.01
CA PHE A 506 20.45 -12.70 -10.65
C PHE A 506 19.03 -12.87 -11.23
N THR A 507 18.46 -11.83 -11.82
CA THR A 507 17.06 -11.83 -12.27
C THR A 507 16.87 -12.54 -13.61
N SER A 508 15.66 -13.05 -13.84
CA SER A 508 15.20 -13.57 -15.13
C SER A 508 15.37 -12.54 -16.25
N ALA A 509 15.06 -11.28 -15.98
CA ALA A 509 15.23 -10.16 -16.91
C ALA A 509 16.71 -9.95 -17.31
N ALA A 510 17.64 -10.01 -16.35
CA ALA A 510 19.06 -9.90 -16.64
C ALA A 510 19.59 -11.08 -17.45
N ARG A 511 19.18 -12.30 -17.09
CA ARG A 511 19.52 -13.52 -17.82
C ARG A 511 19.03 -13.45 -19.27
N ALA A 512 17.80 -12.99 -19.50
CA ALA A 512 17.26 -12.81 -20.85
C ALA A 512 18.01 -11.74 -21.65
N LEU A 513 18.42 -10.63 -21.01
CA LEU A 513 19.11 -9.53 -21.69
C LEU A 513 20.59 -9.83 -22.00
N LYS A 514 21.29 -10.50 -21.08
CA LYS A 514 22.75 -10.68 -21.12
C LYS A 514 23.20 -12.09 -21.50
N GLY A 515 22.26 -13.03 -21.59
CA GLY A 515 22.54 -14.44 -21.88
C GLY A 515 23.03 -15.22 -20.65
N SER A 516 23.19 -16.53 -20.85
CA SER A 516 23.47 -17.52 -19.80
C SER A 516 24.72 -18.36 -20.14
N ALA A 517 25.84 -17.68 -20.43
CA ALA A 517 27.10 -18.37 -20.68
C ALA A 517 27.48 -19.25 -19.46
N PRO A 518 27.95 -20.51 -19.65
CA PRO A 518 28.16 -21.45 -18.53
C PRO A 518 29.05 -20.90 -17.41
N GLY A 519 30.16 -20.24 -17.78
CA GLY A 519 31.07 -19.62 -16.82
C GLY A 519 30.44 -18.53 -15.95
N ARG A 520 29.65 -17.66 -16.59
CA ARG A 520 28.87 -16.60 -15.92
C ARG A 520 27.82 -17.18 -14.99
N GLU A 521 27.07 -18.19 -15.43
CA GLU A 521 26.06 -18.85 -14.59
C GLU A 521 26.69 -19.52 -13.37
N ALA A 522 27.87 -20.15 -13.53
CA ALA A 522 28.64 -20.73 -12.43
C ALA A 522 29.09 -19.67 -11.42
N ARG A 523 29.62 -18.53 -11.89
CA ARG A 523 30.02 -17.41 -11.01
C ARG A 523 28.84 -16.80 -10.25
N LEU A 524 27.71 -16.56 -10.93
CA LEU A 524 26.49 -16.08 -10.29
C LEU A 524 25.93 -17.11 -9.29
N SER A 525 26.04 -18.42 -9.59
CA SER A 525 25.66 -19.49 -8.66
C SER A 525 26.47 -19.44 -7.36
N ASP A 526 27.79 -19.32 -7.47
CA ASP A 526 28.70 -19.19 -6.32
C ASP A 526 28.40 -17.94 -5.50
N GLN A 527 28.15 -16.81 -6.16
CA GLN A 527 27.82 -15.58 -5.47
C GLN A 527 26.47 -15.68 -4.73
N LEU A 528 25.45 -16.29 -5.35
CA LEU A 528 24.15 -16.49 -4.70
C LEU A 528 24.27 -17.42 -3.48
N GLU A 529 25.03 -18.53 -3.60
CA GLU A 529 25.30 -19.43 -2.48
C GLU A 529 26.01 -18.70 -1.34
N PHE A 530 27.03 -17.90 -1.63
CA PHE A 530 27.72 -17.09 -0.63
C PHE A 530 26.78 -16.11 0.07
N MET A 531 25.97 -15.35 -0.68
CA MET A 531 25.08 -14.34 -0.13
C MET A 531 23.96 -14.95 0.72
N ALA A 532 23.29 -15.99 0.23
CA ALA A 532 22.29 -16.73 1.01
C ALA A 532 22.92 -17.39 2.24
N GLY A 533 24.12 -17.97 2.10
CA GLY A 533 24.88 -18.57 3.20
C GLY A 533 25.29 -17.56 4.27
N THR A 534 25.60 -16.34 3.87
CA THR A 534 25.94 -15.23 4.79
C THR A 534 24.74 -14.82 5.63
N MET A 535 23.57 -14.64 5.00
CA MET A 535 22.33 -14.41 5.74
C MET A 535 21.99 -15.58 6.68
N ARG A 536 22.11 -16.82 6.19
CA ARG A 536 21.85 -18.03 7.00
C ARG A 536 22.77 -18.12 8.22
N LYS A 537 24.05 -17.76 8.05
CA LYS A 537 25.02 -17.72 9.14
C LYS A 537 24.64 -16.68 10.19
N PHE A 538 24.31 -15.46 9.77
CA PHE A 538 23.82 -14.41 10.68
C PHE A 538 22.60 -14.88 11.48
N ASN A 539 21.60 -15.45 10.79
CA ASN A 539 20.38 -15.98 11.41
C ASN A 539 20.68 -17.06 12.47
N SER A 540 21.60 -17.97 12.16
CA SER A 540 22.04 -19.02 13.09
C SER A 540 22.81 -18.43 14.28
N ASP A 541 23.67 -17.44 14.06
CA ASP A 541 24.46 -16.80 15.11
C ASP A 541 23.60 -16.00 16.08
N MET A 542 22.57 -15.29 15.57
CA MET A 542 21.63 -14.57 16.42
C MET A 542 20.73 -15.50 17.21
N ALA A 543 20.29 -16.62 16.64
CA ALA A 543 19.56 -17.62 17.40
C ALA A 543 20.40 -18.21 18.53
N ARG A 544 21.65 -18.56 18.26
CA ARG A 544 22.59 -19.01 19.30
C ARG A 544 22.75 -17.97 20.40
N TYR A 545 22.94 -16.70 20.04
CA TYR A 545 23.04 -15.60 21.01
C TYR A 545 21.79 -15.48 21.89
N LEU A 546 20.60 -15.48 21.27
CA LEU A 546 19.33 -15.41 22.00
C LEU A 546 19.14 -16.60 22.94
N ARG A 547 19.47 -17.82 22.50
CA ARG A 547 19.28 -19.06 23.26
C ARG A 547 20.31 -19.22 24.37
N ASP A 548 21.59 -19.13 24.03
CA ASP A 548 22.70 -19.55 24.88
C ASP A 548 23.19 -18.42 25.79
N GLU A 549 23.19 -17.17 25.30
CA GLU A 549 23.67 -16.02 26.07
C GLU A 549 22.53 -15.26 26.76
N LEU A 550 21.37 -15.11 26.11
CA LEU A 550 20.22 -14.40 26.71
C LEU A 550 19.18 -15.31 27.37
N GLY A 551 19.22 -16.63 27.13
CA GLY A 551 18.28 -17.60 27.73
C GLY A 551 16.86 -17.57 27.14
N CYS A 552 16.66 -16.99 25.96
CA CYS A 552 15.35 -16.86 25.31
C CYS A 552 14.84 -18.22 24.83
N LYS A 553 13.57 -18.56 25.12
CA LYS A 553 12.92 -19.83 24.68
C LYS A 553 11.87 -19.65 23.57
N HIS A 554 11.63 -18.41 23.15
CA HIS A 554 10.67 -18.00 22.11
C HIS A 554 11.00 -18.58 20.75
N LEU A 555 10.02 -18.84 19.90
CA LEU A 555 10.31 -19.13 18.49
C LEU A 555 11.02 -17.94 17.82
N ILE A 556 11.87 -18.21 16.83
CA ILE A 556 12.62 -17.17 16.11
C ILE A 556 12.20 -17.15 14.63
N ASN A 557 11.86 -15.96 14.14
CA ASN A 557 11.67 -15.67 12.72
C ASN A 557 12.86 -14.84 12.20
N ALA A 558 13.50 -15.30 11.12
CA ALA A 558 14.66 -14.63 10.56
C ALA A 558 14.31 -13.29 9.90
N GLY A 559 13.24 -13.27 9.11
CA GLY A 559 12.83 -12.12 8.30
C GLY A 559 11.49 -12.36 7.61
N ASN A 560 11.08 -11.39 6.81
CA ASN A 560 9.76 -11.33 6.18
C ASN A 560 9.77 -10.62 4.82
N TRP A 561 10.90 -10.60 4.10
CA TRP A 561 11.01 -9.79 2.89
C TRP A 561 10.84 -10.53 1.58
N LYS A 562 10.76 -9.75 0.50
CA LYS A 562 10.82 -10.21 -0.89
C LYS A 562 12.22 -9.99 -1.46
N THR A 563 12.51 -10.70 -2.54
CA THR A 563 13.75 -10.58 -3.31
C THR A 563 13.59 -9.66 -4.52
N MET A 564 14.70 -9.36 -5.21
CA MET A 564 14.71 -8.61 -6.46
C MET A 564 13.93 -9.32 -7.58
N ASP A 565 13.99 -10.65 -7.60
CA ASP A 565 13.22 -11.52 -8.48
C ASP A 565 12.52 -12.58 -7.62
N PRO A 566 11.19 -12.49 -7.43
CA PRO A 566 10.45 -13.41 -6.58
C PRO A 566 10.37 -14.83 -7.17
N ILE A 567 10.65 -15.03 -8.46
CA ILE A 567 10.61 -16.35 -9.08
C ILE A 567 11.93 -17.08 -8.82
N LEU A 568 13.07 -16.43 -9.08
CA LEU A 568 14.37 -17.10 -9.08
C LEU A 568 15.12 -17.06 -7.74
N LEU A 569 14.78 -16.14 -6.83
CA LEU A 569 15.58 -15.90 -5.61
C LEU A 569 14.84 -16.16 -4.30
N GLU A 570 13.51 -16.22 -4.32
CA GLU A 570 12.71 -16.33 -3.10
C GLU A 570 13.00 -17.62 -2.32
N ASP A 571 13.29 -18.73 -3.01
CA ASP A 571 13.67 -19.99 -2.33
C ASP A 571 15.04 -19.92 -1.67
N SER A 572 16.00 -19.17 -2.23
CA SER A 572 17.29 -18.92 -1.60
C SER A 572 17.16 -18.03 -0.36
N GLU A 573 16.28 -17.03 -0.40
CA GLU A 573 15.91 -16.21 0.75
C GLU A 573 15.35 -17.08 1.88
N ARG A 574 14.34 -17.90 1.56
CA ARG A 574 13.67 -18.78 2.55
C ARG A 574 14.56 -19.89 3.05
N TRP A 575 15.45 -20.43 2.22
CA TRP A 575 16.48 -21.36 2.69
C TRP A 575 17.39 -20.69 3.73
N SER A 576 17.71 -19.40 3.58
CA SER A 576 18.49 -18.69 4.60
C SER A 576 17.73 -18.55 5.93
N TYR A 577 16.40 -18.51 5.88
CA TYR A 577 15.53 -18.41 7.05
C TYR A 577 15.37 -19.74 7.81
N THR A 578 15.62 -20.89 7.17
CA THR A 578 15.55 -22.22 7.85
C THR A 578 16.62 -22.43 8.92
N ALA A 579 17.54 -21.47 9.10
CA ALA A 579 18.38 -21.40 10.30
C ALA A 579 17.57 -21.14 11.59
N ASN A 580 16.32 -20.70 11.48
CA ASN A 580 15.44 -20.40 12.60
C ASN A 580 14.12 -21.15 12.51
N ASP A 581 13.27 -20.98 13.53
CA ASP A 581 12.07 -21.80 13.70
C ASP A 581 10.98 -21.47 12.68
N VAL A 582 10.79 -20.20 12.33
CA VAL A 582 9.61 -19.70 11.61
C VAL A 582 9.98 -18.98 10.31
N ILE A 583 9.31 -19.32 9.20
CA ILE A 583 9.45 -18.64 7.91
C ILE A 583 8.42 -17.51 7.80
N GLY A 584 8.83 -16.35 7.30
CA GLY A 584 7.95 -15.18 7.19
C GLY A 584 7.98 -14.54 5.81
N LYS A 585 6.88 -13.88 5.42
CA LYS A 585 6.82 -12.96 4.27
C LYS A 585 5.80 -11.84 4.46
N ASN A 586 6.12 -10.63 4.00
CA ASN A 586 5.18 -9.52 3.87
C ASN A 586 4.60 -9.54 2.45
N HIS A 587 3.28 -9.45 2.34
CA HIS A 587 2.62 -9.32 1.03
C HIS A 587 1.26 -8.63 1.22
N TYR A 588 1.01 -7.56 0.47
CA TYR A 588 -0.24 -6.82 0.52
C TYR A 588 -1.07 -7.07 -0.72
N TYR A 589 -2.39 -7.05 -0.57
CA TYR A 589 -3.28 -6.94 -1.71
C TYR A 589 -3.49 -5.45 -2.03
N SER A 590 -2.82 -4.97 -3.08
CA SER A 590 -2.91 -3.57 -3.53
C SER A 590 -3.08 -3.51 -5.03
N PRO A 591 -4.25 -3.09 -5.54
CA PRO A 591 -4.37 -2.66 -6.93
C PRO A 591 -3.50 -1.42 -7.21
N PRO A 592 -3.32 -1.07 -8.51
CA PRO A 592 -2.58 0.12 -8.88
C PRO A 592 -3.10 1.38 -8.17
N HIS A 593 -2.18 2.11 -7.55
CA HIS A 593 -2.41 3.42 -6.94
C HIS A 593 -1.22 4.30 -7.32
N GLN A 594 -1.46 5.41 -8.03
CA GLN A 594 -0.47 6.36 -8.54
C GLN A 594 -0.73 7.77 -8.03
N GLY A 595 0.30 8.60 -7.98
CA GLY A 595 0.25 9.93 -7.35
C GLY A 595 1.49 10.27 -6.53
N PHE A 596 1.67 11.56 -6.25
CA PHE A 596 2.75 12.08 -5.44
C PHE A 596 2.61 11.61 -3.98
N GLN A 597 3.68 11.07 -3.38
CA GLN A 597 3.63 10.56 -1.99
C GLN A 597 2.60 9.43 -1.76
N ARG A 598 2.11 8.79 -2.83
CA ARG A 598 1.19 7.65 -2.78
C ARG A 598 1.62 6.52 -1.86
N GLY A 599 2.91 6.36 -1.61
CA GLY A 599 3.43 5.32 -0.72
C GLY A 599 2.89 5.41 0.72
N TYR A 600 2.38 6.57 1.15
CA TYR A 600 1.86 6.76 2.50
C TYR A 600 0.65 7.70 2.59
N LYS A 601 0.17 8.24 1.45
CA LYS A 601 -0.98 9.16 1.40
C LYS A 601 -2.03 8.73 0.38
N ILE A 602 -3.26 9.11 0.66
CA ILE A 602 -4.39 9.09 -0.27
C ILE A 602 -4.87 10.53 -0.34
N THR A 603 -4.63 11.19 -1.48
CA THR A 603 -5.03 12.59 -1.65
C THR A 603 -5.75 12.84 -2.96
N ALA A 604 -6.39 14.00 -3.07
CA ALA A 604 -6.79 14.55 -4.36
C ALA A 604 -5.64 14.45 -5.39
N ASP A 605 -6.01 14.28 -6.66
CA ASP A 605 -5.14 14.05 -7.83
C ASP A 605 -4.47 12.68 -7.90
N HIS A 606 -4.65 11.80 -6.91
CA HIS A 606 -4.19 10.42 -7.04
C HIS A 606 -5.10 9.61 -7.97
N TYR A 607 -4.49 8.68 -8.69
CA TYR A 607 -5.20 7.70 -9.52
C TYR A 607 -5.18 6.33 -8.87
N TYR A 608 -6.26 5.57 -8.96
CA TYR A 608 -6.33 4.23 -8.39
C TYR A 608 -7.30 3.32 -9.13
N ALA A 609 -7.12 2.01 -8.98
CA ALA A 609 -8.04 1.01 -9.49
C ALA A 609 -8.74 0.26 -8.33
N ASN A 610 -9.97 -0.18 -8.56
CA ASN A 610 -10.71 -1.07 -7.66
C ASN A 610 -10.71 -2.47 -8.27
N TRP A 611 -9.64 -3.23 -8.09
CA TRP A 611 -9.61 -4.63 -8.51
C TRP A 611 -9.99 -5.50 -7.31
N SER A 612 -11.05 -6.29 -7.45
CA SER A 612 -11.45 -7.26 -6.43
C SER A 612 -10.51 -8.47 -6.47
N ALA A 613 -10.10 -8.95 -5.30
CA ALA A 613 -9.32 -10.15 -5.11
C ALA A 613 -10.09 -11.39 -5.58
N THR A 614 -11.42 -11.37 -5.55
CA THR A 614 -12.26 -12.46 -6.07
C THR A 614 -12.07 -12.69 -7.57
N GLN A 615 -11.55 -11.73 -8.31
CA GLN A 615 -11.27 -11.85 -9.75
C GLN A 615 -9.77 -12.06 -10.05
N ARG A 616 -8.92 -12.08 -9.01
CA ARG A 616 -7.45 -12.12 -9.14
C ARG A 616 -6.82 -13.17 -8.22
N PRO A 617 -7.17 -14.46 -8.39
CA PRO A 617 -6.69 -15.56 -7.54
C PRO A 617 -5.15 -15.67 -7.46
N THR A 618 -4.43 -15.26 -8.49
CA THR A 618 -2.97 -15.34 -8.54
C THR A 618 -2.26 -14.19 -7.80
N ALA A 619 -2.98 -13.13 -7.43
CA ALA A 619 -2.44 -11.96 -6.74
C ALA A 619 -2.66 -11.99 -5.22
N LEU A 620 -3.16 -13.10 -4.68
CA LEU A 620 -3.54 -13.19 -3.28
C LEU A 620 -2.30 -13.22 -2.37
N PRO A 621 -2.30 -12.46 -1.25
CA PRO A 621 -1.12 -12.31 -0.41
C PRO A 621 -0.70 -13.62 0.26
N PHE A 622 -1.66 -14.53 0.46
CA PHE A 622 -1.50 -15.82 1.11
C PHE A 622 -1.22 -16.99 0.16
N ASN A 623 -0.97 -16.75 -1.13
CA ASN A 623 -0.40 -17.76 -2.02
C ASN A 623 1.03 -18.07 -1.56
N CYS A 624 1.20 -19.12 -0.75
CA CYS A 624 2.46 -19.44 -0.07
C CYS A 624 2.96 -20.85 -0.41
N ARG A 625 4.25 -20.95 -0.76
CA ARG A 625 5.06 -22.16 -0.80
C ARG A 625 5.64 -22.39 0.60
N GLN A 626 4.97 -23.25 1.34
CA GLN A 626 5.29 -23.54 2.74
C GLN A 626 6.54 -24.41 2.83
N VAL A 627 7.52 -24.00 3.63
CA VAL A 627 8.76 -24.76 3.79
C VAL A 627 8.50 -25.90 4.77
N VAL A 628 8.73 -27.14 4.31
CA VAL A 628 8.53 -28.34 5.12
C VAL A 628 9.33 -28.26 6.43
N GLY A 629 8.68 -28.63 7.54
CA GLY A 629 9.27 -28.63 8.89
C GLY A 629 9.35 -27.25 9.58
N HIS A 630 8.69 -26.23 9.03
CA HIS A 630 8.60 -24.89 9.63
C HIS A 630 7.19 -24.31 9.52
N PRO A 631 6.66 -23.67 10.58
CA PRO A 631 5.46 -22.86 10.44
C PRO A 631 5.74 -21.59 9.63
N PHE A 632 4.68 -21.08 9.02
CA PHE A 632 4.72 -19.93 8.13
C PHE A 632 3.96 -18.74 8.71
N ILE A 633 4.54 -17.54 8.61
CA ILE A 633 3.89 -16.30 9.03
C ILE A 633 3.76 -15.25 7.91
N ILE A 634 2.66 -14.51 7.95
CA ILE A 634 2.44 -13.29 7.15
C ILE A 634 2.33 -12.13 8.14
N PRO A 635 3.47 -11.59 8.63
CA PRO A 635 3.49 -10.65 9.74
C PRO A 635 3.07 -9.23 9.32
N GLU A 636 2.83 -9.01 8.04
CA GLU A 636 2.32 -7.76 7.50
C GLU A 636 1.53 -7.99 6.19
N SER A 637 0.25 -7.67 6.21
CA SER A 637 -0.62 -7.66 5.04
C SER A 637 -1.82 -6.73 5.24
N LEU A 638 -2.43 -6.31 4.14
CA LEU A 638 -3.62 -5.46 4.13
C LEU A 638 -4.32 -5.54 2.76
N TRP A 639 -5.64 -5.33 2.76
CA TRP A 639 -6.34 -4.84 1.57
C TRP A 639 -6.19 -3.32 1.51
N VAL A 640 -5.21 -2.85 0.73
CA VAL A 640 -4.64 -1.50 0.88
C VAL A 640 -5.60 -0.41 0.36
N PRO A 641 -6.04 0.53 1.22
CA PRO A 641 -6.72 1.75 0.78
C PRO A 641 -5.93 2.52 -0.33
N PRO A 642 -6.59 3.10 -1.35
CA PRO A 642 -8.03 3.39 -1.44
C PRO A 642 -8.88 2.28 -2.06
N LEU A 643 -8.46 1.01 -2.04
CA LEU A 643 -9.29 -0.10 -2.53
C LEU A 643 -10.73 -0.06 -1.96
N LEU A 644 -11.74 -0.21 -2.84
CA LEU A 644 -13.15 -0.24 -2.47
C LEU A 644 -13.57 -1.58 -1.83
N TYR A 645 -13.13 -2.70 -2.40
CA TYR A 645 -13.57 -4.07 -2.07
C TYR A 645 -12.78 -4.65 -0.89
N GLN A 646 -12.78 -3.98 0.26
CA GLN A 646 -11.99 -4.41 1.42
C GLN A 646 -12.62 -5.56 2.21
N SER A 647 -13.96 -5.69 2.20
CA SER A 647 -14.70 -6.68 3.01
C SER A 647 -14.53 -8.13 2.57
N GLU A 648 -13.98 -8.39 1.39
CA GLU A 648 -13.68 -9.75 0.90
C GLU A 648 -12.47 -10.34 1.64
N GLY A 649 -11.51 -9.50 2.02
CA GLY A 649 -10.21 -9.91 2.54
C GLY A 649 -10.33 -10.81 3.76
N PRO A 650 -11.03 -10.41 4.83
CA PRO A 650 -11.15 -11.21 6.04
C PRO A 650 -11.74 -12.61 5.82
N LEU A 651 -12.77 -12.75 4.97
CA LEU A 651 -13.35 -14.06 4.65
C LEU A 651 -12.38 -14.92 3.84
N MET A 652 -11.79 -14.36 2.78
CA MET A 652 -10.85 -15.06 1.91
C MET A 652 -9.62 -15.54 2.69
N THR A 653 -9.04 -14.67 3.52
CA THR A 653 -7.91 -14.99 4.38
C THR A 653 -8.26 -16.10 5.39
N ALA A 654 -9.36 -15.96 6.13
CA ALA A 654 -9.74 -16.93 7.15
C ALA A 654 -10.00 -18.33 6.56
N ALA A 655 -10.68 -18.38 5.41
CA ALA A 655 -10.99 -19.64 4.73
C ALA A 655 -9.75 -20.25 4.06
N GLN A 656 -8.99 -19.49 3.27
CA GLN A 656 -7.85 -20.07 2.55
C GLN A 656 -6.72 -20.49 3.46
N LEU A 657 -6.39 -19.70 4.48
CA LEU A 657 -5.33 -20.09 5.41
C LEU A 657 -5.72 -21.33 6.23
N SER A 658 -7.02 -21.52 6.51
CA SER A 658 -7.53 -22.75 7.11
C SER A 658 -7.40 -23.95 6.19
N LEU A 659 -7.66 -23.78 4.88
CA LEU A 659 -7.46 -24.81 3.87
C LEU A 659 -5.98 -25.19 3.73
N THR A 660 -5.09 -24.19 3.68
CA THR A 660 -3.68 -24.40 3.37
C THR A 660 -2.85 -24.81 4.59
N GLY A 661 -3.38 -24.71 5.81
CA GLY A 661 -2.63 -25.01 7.05
C GLY A 661 -1.67 -23.91 7.49
N VAL A 662 -1.83 -22.68 6.98
CA VAL A 662 -0.98 -21.54 7.40
C VAL A 662 -1.62 -20.90 8.62
N ASP A 663 -1.01 -21.08 9.79
CA ASP A 663 -1.63 -20.75 11.06
C ASP A 663 -1.58 -19.25 11.45
N THR A 664 -1.15 -18.33 10.57
CA THR A 664 -1.10 -16.90 10.94
C THR A 664 -1.44 -15.90 9.83
N PHE A 665 -2.01 -14.75 10.22
CA PHE A 665 -2.13 -13.55 9.38
C PHE A 665 -2.17 -12.28 10.24
N TYR A 666 -1.43 -11.24 9.84
CA TYR A 666 -1.35 -9.97 10.56
C TYR A 666 -1.85 -8.82 9.70
N TRP A 667 -2.92 -8.19 10.17
CA TRP A 667 -3.51 -7.02 9.55
C TRP A 667 -2.71 -5.75 9.89
N PHE A 668 -2.26 -5.02 8.88
CA PHE A 668 -1.39 -3.85 9.04
C PHE A 668 -2.12 -2.51 8.81
N ALA A 669 -2.23 -1.59 9.75
CA ALA A 669 -1.92 -1.63 11.17
C ALA A 669 -2.98 -0.79 11.90
N THR A 670 -2.77 -0.46 13.17
CA THR A 670 -3.52 0.63 13.82
C THR A 670 -2.65 1.43 14.77
N GLY A 671 -2.86 2.74 14.80
CA GLY A 671 -2.30 3.64 15.81
C GLY A 671 -3.38 4.30 16.67
N LYS A 672 -4.59 3.73 16.65
CA LYS A 672 -5.79 4.23 17.33
C LYS A 672 -6.26 3.18 18.33
N GLU A 673 -6.78 3.65 19.47
CA GLU A 673 -7.29 2.80 20.56
C GLU A 673 -8.37 1.82 20.06
N GLU A 674 -9.29 2.28 19.21
CA GLU A 674 -10.34 1.47 18.60
C GLU A 674 -10.33 1.62 17.07
N TRP A 675 -11.40 2.21 16.52
CA TRP A 675 -11.61 2.48 15.11
C TRP A 675 -10.77 3.66 14.64
N GLN A 676 -10.33 3.61 13.38
CA GLN A 676 -9.59 4.69 12.75
C GLN A 676 -10.47 5.48 11.80
N GLU A 677 -10.40 6.81 11.90
CA GLU A 677 -11.07 7.72 10.98
C GLU A 677 -10.49 7.59 9.56
N PRO A 678 -11.26 7.93 8.50
CA PRO A 678 -10.75 7.90 7.13
C PRO A 678 -9.53 8.80 6.91
N GLY A 679 -8.69 8.39 5.95
CA GLY A 679 -7.52 9.16 5.49
C GLY A 679 -6.16 8.52 5.79
N ASN A 680 -6.08 7.56 6.73
CA ASN A 680 -4.86 6.76 6.87
C ASN A 680 -4.82 5.65 5.82
N LYS A 681 -3.73 5.60 5.05
CA LYS A 681 -3.51 4.56 4.05
C LYS A 681 -3.23 3.19 4.68
N TRP A 682 -2.49 3.16 5.78
CA TRP A 682 -2.00 1.91 6.38
C TRP A 682 -2.82 1.58 7.62
N THR A 683 -4.06 1.15 7.42
CA THR A 683 -4.93 0.76 8.53
C THR A 683 -5.88 -0.40 8.24
N PHE A 684 -5.99 -1.32 9.20
CA PHE A 684 -7.04 -2.35 9.21
C PHE A 684 -8.23 -1.96 10.10
N ALA A 685 -8.11 -0.91 10.92
CA ALA A 685 -9.13 -0.49 11.89
C ALA A 685 -10.31 0.25 11.21
N THR A 686 -10.76 -0.28 10.07
CA THR A 686 -11.87 0.22 9.26
C THR A 686 -13.11 -0.66 9.43
N PRO A 687 -14.31 -0.15 9.10
CA PRO A 687 -15.53 -0.94 9.15
C PRO A 687 -15.49 -2.20 8.26
N MET A 688 -14.81 -2.11 7.11
CA MET A 688 -14.77 -3.18 6.12
C MET A 688 -13.62 -4.18 6.32
N GLN A 689 -12.70 -3.94 7.26
CA GLN A 689 -11.66 -4.92 7.61
C GLN A 689 -11.83 -5.41 9.05
N LEU A 690 -11.55 -4.57 10.05
CA LEU A 690 -11.75 -4.93 11.47
C LEU A 690 -13.21 -5.26 11.80
N GLY A 691 -14.18 -4.57 11.20
CA GLY A 691 -15.60 -4.86 11.36
C GLY A 691 -16.03 -6.21 10.79
N GLN A 692 -15.13 -6.93 10.12
CA GLN A 692 -15.38 -8.28 9.65
C GLN A 692 -14.71 -9.36 10.52
N PHE A 693 -13.98 -8.98 11.56
CA PHE A 693 -13.23 -9.94 12.37
C PHE A 693 -14.09 -10.89 13.22
N PRO A 694 -15.21 -10.49 13.84
CA PRO A 694 -15.95 -11.40 14.73
C PRO A 694 -16.27 -12.76 14.09
N ALA A 695 -16.81 -12.77 12.86
CA ALA A 695 -17.08 -14.03 12.19
C ALA A 695 -15.80 -14.72 11.68
N THR A 696 -14.87 -13.97 11.08
CA THR A 696 -13.72 -14.55 10.37
C THR A 696 -12.61 -15.01 11.30
N ALA A 697 -12.40 -14.32 12.42
CA ALA A 697 -11.48 -14.73 13.48
C ALA A 697 -11.96 -16.04 14.12
N LEU A 698 -13.26 -16.18 14.38
CA LEU A 698 -13.84 -17.43 14.90
C LEU A 698 -13.66 -18.58 13.91
N LEU A 699 -14.02 -18.36 12.63
CA LEU A 699 -13.82 -19.32 11.54
C LEU A 699 -12.37 -19.82 11.49
N PHE A 700 -11.41 -18.90 11.45
CA PHE A 700 -10.00 -19.23 11.31
C PHE A 700 -9.45 -19.93 12.55
N ARG A 701 -9.67 -19.35 13.73
CA ARG A 701 -9.05 -19.82 14.99
C ARG A 701 -9.59 -21.15 15.48
N LYS A 702 -10.84 -21.48 15.12
CA LYS A 702 -11.45 -22.77 15.42
C LYS A 702 -11.32 -23.80 14.29
N GLY A 703 -10.75 -23.42 13.15
CA GLY A 703 -10.59 -24.32 12.00
C GLY A 703 -11.91 -24.81 11.44
N TYR A 704 -12.86 -23.90 11.20
CA TYR A 704 -14.18 -24.25 10.67
C TYR A 704 -14.16 -24.69 9.22
N VAL A 705 -13.12 -24.31 8.48
CA VAL A 705 -12.79 -24.90 7.18
C VAL A 705 -11.73 -25.97 7.42
N LYS A 706 -11.94 -27.14 6.82
CA LYS A 706 -11.04 -28.28 6.88
C LYS A 706 -9.75 -27.99 6.12
N GLU A 707 -8.63 -28.37 6.72
CA GLU A 707 -7.33 -28.36 6.05
C GLU A 707 -7.29 -29.40 4.91
N GLY A 708 -6.70 -29.01 3.78
CA GLY A 708 -6.56 -29.85 2.60
C GLY A 708 -5.27 -30.65 2.58
N GLU A 709 -5.24 -31.76 1.86
CA GLU A 709 -3.99 -32.46 1.54
C GLU A 709 -3.14 -31.64 0.56
N PRO A 710 -1.79 -31.63 0.68
CA PRO A 710 -0.94 -30.87 -0.22
C PRO A 710 -1.11 -31.28 -1.68
N VAL A 711 -1.37 -30.29 -2.55
CA VAL A 711 -1.54 -30.51 -4.00
C VAL A 711 -0.25 -30.36 -4.78
N VAL A 712 0.74 -29.70 -4.20
CA VAL A 712 2.10 -29.62 -4.73
C VAL A 712 3.06 -29.87 -3.59
N VAL A 713 4.00 -30.79 -3.78
CA VAL A 713 5.15 -30.94 -2.91
C VAL A 713 6.39 -30.97 -3.79
N GLU A 714 7.15 -29.90 -3.75
CA GLU A 714 8.38 -29.75 -4.51
C GLU A 714 9.60 -30.02 -3.63
N GLU A 715 10.47 -30.93 -4.05
CA GLU A 715 11.78 -31.09 -3.44
C GLU A 715 12.82 -30.39 -4.32
N ARG A 716 13.67 -29.55 -3.72
CA ARG A 716 14.72 -28.83 -4.44
C ARG A 716 16.08 -29.15 -3.85
N SER A 717 17.02 -29.57 -4.70
CA SER A 717 18.43 -29.63 -4.32
C SER A 717 18.97 -28.22 -4.07
N LEU A 718 19.97 -28.08 -3.19
CA LEU A 718 20.59 -26.77 -2.96
C LEU A 718 21.23 -26.21 -4.24
N GLN A 719 21.83 -27.08 -5.05
CA GLN A 719 22.41 -26.66 -6.32
C GLN A 719 21.36 -26.09 -7.29
N ASN A 720 20.12 -26.57 -7.27
CA ASN A 720 19.04 -26.00 -8.07
C ASN A 720 18.61 -24.60 -7.60
N LEU A 721 18.76 -24.28 -6.30
CA LEU A 721 18.60 -22.92 -5.80
C LEU A 721 19.74 -22.03 -6.31
N TRP A 722 20.99 -22.46 -6.18
CA TRP A 722 22.18 -21.69 -6.59
C TRP A 722 22.25 -21.41 -8.08
N ASN A 723 21.92 -22.42 -8.88
CA ASN A 723 21.82 -22.30 -10.33
C ASN A 723 20.62 -21.45 -10.78
N ARG A 724 19.79 -20.95 -9.85
CA ARG A 724 18.56 -20.19 -10.14
C ARG A 724 17.70 -20.93 -11.16
N LYS A 725 17.49 -22.23 -10.90
CA LYS A 725 16.49 -23.02 -11.63
C LYS A 725 15.11 -22.51 -11.26
N SER A 726 14.18 -22.53 -12.21
CA SER A 726 12.82 -22.07 -11.95
C SER A 726 12.12 -23.06 -11.00
N PRO A 727 11.32 -22.61 -10.03
CA PRO A 727 10.49 -23.52 -9.25
C PRO A 727 9.38 -24.12 -10.13
N LEU A 728 8.78 -25.22 -9.67
CA LEU A 728 7.57 -25.77 -10.32
C LEU A 728 6.40 -24.78 -10.30
N ILE A 729 6.33 -23.93 -9.28
CA ILE A 729 5.32 -22.88 -9.10
C ILE A 729 5.95 -21.72 -8.33
N ALA A 730 5.55 -20.48 -8.62
CA ALA A 730 5.99 -19.29 -7.87
C ALA A 730 4.79 -18.49 -7.35
N GLU A 731 4.99 -17.73 -6.27
CA GLU A 731 3.92 -17.01 -5.58
C GLU A 731 3.50 -15.70 -6.24
N GLY A 732 4.34 -15.19 -7.15
CA GLY A 732 4.09 -13.94 -7.83
C GLY A 732 2.98 -14.08 -8.88
N GLY A 733 1.98 -13.20 -8.86
CA GLY A 733 0.90 -13.20 -9.84
C GLY A 733 1.32 -12.91 -11.29
N SER A 734 2.59 -12.58 -11.52
CA SER A 734 3.20 -12.44 -12.86
C SER A 734 3.80 -13.75 -13.39
N PHE A 735 3.88 -14.80 -12.57
CA PHE A 735 4.39 -16.11 -12.98
C PHE A 735 3.43 -16.76 -13.97
N ASP A 736 3.91 -17.01 -15.19
CA ASP A 736 3.25 -17.72 -16.27
C ASP A 736 3.94 -19.08 -16.46
N PRO A 737 3.26 -20.21 -16.18
CA PRO A 737 3.86 -21.53 -16.32
C PRO A 737 4.25 -21.89 -17.77
N ASN A 738 3.86 -21.13 -18.79
CA ASN A 738 4.32 -21.34 -20.16
C ASN A 738 5.57 -20.52 -20.52
N ARG A 739 5.82 -19.41 -19.81
CA ARG A 739 6.92 -18.47 -20.12
C ARG A 739 8.03 -18.52 -19.08
N ASP A 740 7.68 -18.73 -17.82
CA ASP A 740 8.58 -18.66 -16.68
C ASP A 740 9.07 -20.04 -16.20
N THR A 741 8.64 -21.12 -16.86
CA THR A 741 9.11 -22.48 -16.62
C THR A 741 10.41 -22.82 -17.32
N GLY A 742 11.17 -21.83 -17.82
CA GLY A 742 12.36 -22.04 -18.63
C GLY A 742 13.30 -23.14 -18.13
N ASP A 743 14.30 -22.79 -17.33
CA ASP A 743 15.31 -23.74 -16.84
C ASP A 743 14.80 -24.50 -15.59
N LEU A 744 13.75 -25.33 -15.74
CA LEU A 744 13.26 -26.22 -14.68
C LEU A 744 14.37 -27.21 -14.25
N PRO A 745 14.34 -27.72 -13.00
CA PRO A 745 15.25 -28.75 -12.54
C PRO A 745 15.22 -29.98 -13.47
N PRO A 746 16.32 -30.32 -14.16
CA PRO A 746 16.33 -31.43 -15.12
C PRO A 746 16.09 -32.79 -14.45
N ASP A 747 16.47 -32.89 -13.17
CA ASP A 747 16.32 -34.02 -12.27
C ASP A 747 14.93 -34.13 -11.62
N SER A 748 14.03 -33.16 -11.83
CA SER A 748 12.65 -33.24 -11.34
C SER A 748 11.87 -34.36 -12.04
N SER A 749 11.07 -35.10 -11.29
CA SER A 749 10.07 -36.03 -11.84
C SER A 749 8.95 -35.30 -12.58
N VAL A 750 8.67 -34.05 -12.20
CA VAL A 750 7.69 -33.17 -12.82
C VAL A 750 8.39 -32.31 -13.89
N LYS A 751 7.97 -32.43 -15.15
CA LYS A 751 8.66 -31.84 -16.30
C LYS A 751 8.08 -30.51 -16.81
N GLY A 752 6.96 -30.04 -16.27
CA GLY A 752 6.35 -28.76 -16.62
C GLY A 752 6.00 -27.95 -15.37
N GLY A 753 5.75 -26.64 -15.54
CA GLY A 753 5.27 -25.82 -14.44
C GLY A 753 3.84 -26.14 -14.06
N VAL A 754 3.50 -25.78 -12.82
CA VAL A 754 2.20 -26.00 -12.23
C VAL A 754 1.37 -24.73 -12.36
N ASP A 755 0.06 -24.92 -12.56
CA ASP A 755 -0.88 -23.82 -12.62
C ASP A 755 -0.85 -22.98 -11.32
N PRO A 756 -0.69 -21.65 -11.40
CA PRO A 756 -0.74 -20.77 -10.23
C PRO A 756 -2.02 -20.89 -9.40
N LEU A 757 -3.13 -21.34 -9.99
CA LEU A 757 -4.37 -21.59 -9.27
C LEU A 757 -4.26 -22.76 -8.27
N ALA A 758 -3.20 -23.56 -8.30
CA ALA A 758 -2.96 -24.62 -7.31
C ALA A 758 -2.94 -24.11 -5.87
N PHE A 759 -2.47 -22.87 -5.63
CA PHE A 759 -2.53 -22.24 -4.30
C PHE A 759 -3.97 -22.05 -3.79
N CYS A 760 -4.94 -21.96 -4.70
CA CYS A 760 -6.36 -21.88 -4.33
C CYS A 760 -6.99 -23.26 -4.10
N VAL A 761 -6.36 -24.33 -4.59
CA VAL A 761 -6.86 -25.71 -4.52
C VAL A 761 -6.46 -26.37 -3.20
N GLY A 762 -5.22 -26.17 -2.73
CA GLY A 762 -4.75 -26.74 -1.46
C GLY A 762 -3.32 -26.31 -1.10
N PRO A 763 -2.74 -26.87 -0.03
CA PRO A 763 -1.37 -26.53 0.37
C PRO A 763 -0.34 -26.80 -0.73
N VAL A 764 0.62 -25.88 -0.85
CA VAL A 764 1.82 -26.00 -1.70
C VAL A 764 3.02 -26.03 -0.78
N LYS A 765 3.77 -27.13 -0.78
CA LYS A 765 4.93 -27.34 0.10
C LYS A 765 6.23 -27.42 -0.70
N VAL A 766 7.31 -26.94 -0.11
CA VAL A 766 8.67 -27.03 -0.65
C VAL A 766 9.65 -27.55 0.39
N LYS A 767 10.55 -28.45 -0.02
CA LYS A 767 11.64 -28.95 0.80
C LYS A 767 12.98 -28.61 0.16
N TYR A 768 13.80 -27.85 0.88
CA TYR A 768 15.16 -27.49 0.44
C TYR A 768 16.19 -28.55 0.85
N GLY A 769 17.19 -28.76 0.00
CA GLY A 769 18.14 -29.87 0.16
C GLY A 769 17.49 -31.24 -0.07
N GLY A 770 16.34 -31.28 -0.74
CA GLY A 770 15.63 -32.49 -1.11
C GLY A 770 16.13 -33.10 -2.42
N ASP A 771 15.49 -34.20 -2.80
CA ASP A 771 15.71 -34.90 -4.07
C ASP A 771 14.61 -34.51 -5.07
N PRO A 772 14.92 -33.74 -6.14
CA PRO A 772 13.92 -33.29 -7.09
C PRO A 772 13.10 -34.40 -7.75
N ALA A 773 13.61 -35.64 -7.81
CA ALA A 773 12.87 -36.80 -8.29
C ALA A 773 11.67 -37.18 -7.39
N LYS A 774 11.61 -36.66 -6.16
CA LYS A 774 10.51 -36.87 -5.20
C LYS A 774 9.45 -35.77 -5.24
N SER A 775 9.59 -34.80 -6.15
CA SER A 775 8.56 -33.81 -6.39
C SER A 775 7.29 -34.48 -6.90
N ARG A 776 6.13 -33.95 -6.49
CA ARG A 776 4.81 -34.46 -6.91
C ARG A 776 3.79 -33.33 -6.99
N VAL A 777 2.85 -33.50 -7.91
CA VAL A 777 1.74 -32.60 -8.15
C VAL A 777 0.49 -33.48 -8.25
N ALA A 778 -0.55 -33.15 -7.50
CA ALA A 778 -1.84 -33.81 -7.59
C ALA A 778 -2.50 -33.54 -8.95
N ASP A 779 -3.47 -34.35 -9.35
CA ASP A 779 -4.28 -34.04 -10.52
C ASP A 779 -5.16 -32.81 -10.22
N LEU A 780 -4.86 -31.68 -10.88
CA LEU A 780 -5.54 -30.42 -10.68
C LEU A 780 -6.78 -30.25 -11.58
N ALA A 781 -6.93 -31.07 -12.62
CA ALA A 781 -8.02 -30.94 -13.60
C ALA A 781 -9.43 -30.99 -12.98
N PRO A 782 -9.71 -31.78 -11.93
CA PRO A 782 -11.03 -31.77 -11.28
C PRO A 782 -11.36 -30.47 -10.55
N TYR A 783 -10.35 -29.68 -10.20
CA TYR A 783 -10.48 -28.51 -9.32
C TYR A 783 -10.39 -27.19 -10.05
N ILE A 784 -9.75 -27.15 -11.21
CA ILE A 784 -9.52 -25.94 -12.01
C ILE A 784 -10.28 -26.04 -13.34
N ASP A 785 -11.33 -25.25 -13.47
CA ASP A 785 -12.06 -25.06 -14.71
C ASP A 785 -11.68 -23.70 -15.31
N LYS A 786 -10.79 -23.69 -16.30
CA LYS A 786 -10.29 -22.46 -16.92
C LYS A 786 -11.31 -21.79 -17.84
N ASP A 787 -12.15 -22.59 -18.49
CA ASP A 787 -13.16 -22.08 -19.42
C ASP A 787 -14.25 -21.33 -18.67
N ARG A 788 -14.71 -21.91 -17.55
CA ARG A 788 -15.69 -21.28 -16.66
C ARG A 788 -15.07 -20.31 -15.67
N LYS A 789 -13.74 -20.28 -15.56
CA LYS A 789 -12.98 -19.47 -14.60
C LYS A 789 -13.36 -19.77 -13.15
N ILE A 790 -13.38 -21.06 -12.80
CA ILE A 790 -13.71 -21.53 -11.45
C ILE A 790 -12.55 -22.36 -10.91
N VAL A 791 -12.19 -22.13 -9.64
CA VAL A 791 -11.28 -22.99 -8.88
C VAL A 791 -11.94 -23.45 -7.58
N ARG A 792 -11.76 -24.73 -7.22
CA ARG A 792 -12.32 -25.35 -6.01
C ARG A 792 -11.21 -25.90 -5.12
N SER A 793 -11.43 -25.87 -3.81
CA SER A 793 -10.52 -26.53 -2.88
C SER A 793 -10.59 -28.05 -2.99
N VAL A 794 -9.51 -28.74 -2.61
CA VAL A 794 -9.48 -30.21 -2.51
C VAL A 794 -10.50 -30.77 -1.50
N THR A 795 -10.95 -29.94 -0.56
CA THR A 795 -11.97 -30.30 0.43
C THR A 795 -13.39 -30.12 -0.08
N GLY A 796 -13.58 -29.35 -1.16
CA GLY A 796 -14.89 -28.95 -1.67
C GLY A 796 -15.61 -27.87 -0.84
N GLU A 797 -14.97 -27.35 0.21
CA GLU A 797 -15.56 -26.35 1.10
C GLU A 797 -15.35 -24.91 0.60
N ILE A 798 -14.50 -24.69 -0.40
CA ILE A 798 -14.23 -23.38 -1.00
C ILE A 798 -14.40 -23.47 -2.51
N GLU A 799 -15.07 -22.48 -3.09
CA GLU A 799 -15.14 -22.25 -4.53
C GLU A 799 -14.88 -20.77 -4.82
N LEU A 800 -14.00 -20.50 -5.78
CA LEU A 800 -13.77 -19.18 -6.32
C LEU A 800 -14.12 -19.17 -7.81
N ASP A 801 -15.24 -18.54 -8.13
CA ASP A 801 -15.61 -18.17 -9.49
C ASP A 801 -14.99 -16.81 -9.80
N TYR A 802 -13.77 -16.83 -10.34
CA TYR A 802 -13.04 -15.61 -10.66
C TYR A 802 -13.47 -14.97 -11.99
N GLY A 803 -14.35 -15.64 -12.75
CA GLY A 803 -15.05 -15.05 -13.88
C GLY A 803 -16.17 -14.12 -13.42
N ALA A 804 -17.01 -14.59 -12.51
CA ALA A 804 -18.10 -13.82 -11.90
C ALA A 804 -17.62 -12.91 -10.76
N GLY A 805 -16.44 -13.17 -10.19
CA GLY A 805 -15.92 -12.48 -9.01
C GLY A 805 -16.73 -12.84 -7.76
N VAL A 806 -16.86 -14.14 -7.48
CA VAL A 806 -17.57 -14.66 -6.31
C VAL A 806 -16.71 -15.71 -5.61
N TYR A 807 -16.45 -15.48 -4.33
CA TYR A 807 -15.77 -16.42 -3.44
C TYR A 807 -16.79 -17.01 -2.47
N ARG A 808 -16.92 -18.34 -2.42
CA ARG A 808 -17.88 -19.09 -1.60
C ARG A 808 -17.15 -19.95 -0.57
N VAL A 809 -17.68 -19.97 0.64
CA VAL A 809 -17.30 -20.92 1.70
C VAL A 809 -18.54 -21.72 2.07
N ASN A 810 -18.43 -23.04 2.06
CA ASN A 810 -19.53 -23.98 2.29
C ASN A 810 -19.15 -25.10 3.28
N ALA A 811 -18.55 -24.72 4.41
CA ALA A 811 -18.20 -25.65 5.47
C ALA A 811 -19.37 -25.83 6.47
N PRO A 812 -19.48 -26.95 7.20
CA PRO A 812 -20.58 -27.18 8.14
C PRO A 812 -20.71 -26.12 9.25
N LYS A 813 -19.59 -25.50 9.64
CA LYS A 813 -19.52 -24.47 10.69
C LYS A 813 -19.21 -23.06 10.15
N ALA A 814 -19.14 -22.88 8.84
CA ALA A 814 -18.92 -21.57 8.23
C ALA A 814 -19.47 -21.57 6.81
N GLN A 815 -20.49 -20.75 6.56
CA GLN A 815 -21.08 -20.60 5.23
C GLN A 815 -21.18 -19.12 4.89
N GLY A 816 -20.75 -18.75 3.69
CA GLY A 816 -20.77 -17.36 3.27
C GLY A 816 -20.28 -17.16 1.85
N ALA A 817 -20.43 -15.92 1.38
CA ALA A 817 -19.90 -15.51 0.09
C ALA A 817 -19.43 -14.05 0.12
N ALA A 818 -18.42 -13.75 -0.69
CA ALA A 818 -17.91 -12.40 -0.94
C ALA A 818 -17.80 -12.15 -2.44
N GLY A 819 -18.00 -10.91 -2.87
CA GLY A 819 -17.85 -10.50 -4.26
C GLY A 819 -19.13 -9.91 -4.86
N PHE A 820 -19.32 -10.07 -6.17
CA PHE A 820 -20.38 -9.41 -6.94
C PHE A 820 -21.73 -10.15 -6.88
N LEU A 821 -22.32 -10.24 -5.68
CA LEU A 821 -23.43 -11.17 -5.43
C LEU A 821 -24.74 -10.81 -6.13
N LYS A 822 -25.02 -9.53 -6.41
CA LYS A 822 -26.23 -9.17 -7.18
C LYS A 822 -26.19 -9.73 -8.59
N ALA A 823 -25.05 -9.60 -9.28
CA ALA A 823 -24.88 -10.12 -10.64
C ALA A 823 -24.87 -11.66 -10.66
N ALA A 824 -24.35 -12.28 -9.60
CA ALA A 824 -24.33 -13.74 -9.46
C ALA A 824 -25.71 -14.36 -9.17
N GLY A 825 -26.68 -13.56 -8.71
CA GLY A 825 -28.00 -14.03 -8.32
C GLY A 825 -28.01 -14.71 -6.96
N GLU A 826 -28.87 -15.72 -6.81
CA GLU A 826 -28.97 -16.48 -5.56
C GLU A 826 -27.70 -17.31 -5.31
N ILE A 827 -27.11 -17.14 -4.13
CA ILE A 827 -26.00 -17.97 -3.67
C ILE A 827 -26.55 -19.05 -2.74
N ALA A 828 -26.77 -20.24 -3.28
CA ALA A 828 -27.18 -21.41 -2.52
C ALA A 828 -25.95 -22.15 -1.97
N LEU A 829 -25.81 -22.17 -0.65
CA LEU A 829 -24.88 -23.02 0.10
C LEU A 829 -25.68 -24.16 0.74
N LYS A 830 -25.03 -25.01 1.54
CA LYS A 830 -25.67 -26.20 2.11
C LYS A 830 -26.84 -25.85 3.05
N ASP A 831 -26.61 -24.94 3.98
CA ASP A 831 -27.57 -24.52 5.01
C ASP A 831 -27.90 -23.03 4.92
N VAL A 832 -27.14 -22.24 4.17
CA VAL A 832 -27.34 -20.79 4.02
C VAL A 832 -27.66 -20.46 2.57
N THR A 833 -28.62 -19.57 2.36
CA THR A 833 -28.91 -18.98 1.05
C THR A 833 -28.82 -17.47 1.15
N ILE A 834 -28.09 -16.84 0.23
CA ILE A 834 -27.88 -15.39 0.19
C ILE A 834 -28.46 -14.84 -1.11
N GLN A 835 -29.31 -13.83 -1.00
CA GLN A 835 -29.76 -13.01 -2.12
C GLN A 835 -29.35 -11.56 -1.82
N SER A 836 -28.77 -10.86 -2.80
CA SER A 836 -28.32 -9.49 -2.60
C SER A 836 -28.79 -8.56 -3.71
N ARG A 837 -29.19 -7.35 -3.34
CA ARG A 837 -29.36 -6.22 -4.26
C ARG A 837 -28.18 -5.25 -4.24
N ASN A 838 -27.18 -5.49 -3.37
CA ASN A 838 -25.89 -4.80 -3.43
C ASN A 838 -25.04 -5.37 -4.56
N GLU A 839 -24.45 -4.50 -5.39
CA GLU A 839 -23.55 -4.94 -6.47
C GLU A 839 -22.44 -5.86 -5.94
N TYR A 840 -21.83 -5.50 -4.81
CA TYR A 840 -20.87 -6.31 -4.07
C TYR A 840 -21.18 -6.31 -2.58
N VAL A 841 -20.99 -7.47 -1.95
CA VAL A 841 -21.16 -7.68 -0.51
C VAL A 841 -20.40 -8.93 -0.06
N THR A 842 -19.96 -8.92 1.18
CA THR A 842 -19.52 -10.10 1.92
C THR A 842 -20.57 -10.45 2.97
N VAL A 843 -21.04 -11.70 2.98
CA VAL A 843 -21.95 -12.23 4.00
C VAL A 843 -21.34 -13.50 4.56
N VAL A 844 -21.21 -13.60 5.89
CA VAL A 844 -20.65 -14.75 6.59
C VAL A 844 -21.59 -15.16 7.72
N ALA A 845 -21.98 -16.44 7.76
CA ALA A 845 -22.70 -17.04 8.86
C ALA A 845 -21.79 -18.02 9.61
N VAL A 846 -21.64 -17.82 10.92
CA VAL A 846 -20.88 -18.71 11.81
C VAL A 846 -21.66 -19.00 13.10
N PRO A 847 -21.55 -20.22 13.64
CA PRO A 847 -22.12 -20.60 14.92
C PRO A 847 -21.26 -20.03 16.07
N LEU A 848 -21.88 -19.53 17.13
CA LEU A 848 -21.18 -19.09 18.34
C LEU A 848 -21.04 -20.20 19.40
N ASP A 849 -21.72 -21.34 19.21
CA ASP A 849 -21.74 -22.50 20.11
C ASP A 849 -20.92 -23.69 19.60
N ASP A 850 -20.11 -23.46 18.55
CA ASP A 850 -19.25 -24.47 17.92
C ASP A 850 -19.99 -25.71 17.37
N GLN A 851 -21.30 -25.61 17.12
CA GLN A 851 -22.09 -26.64 16.43
C GLN A 851 -22.21 -26.36 14.92
N PRO A 852 -22.47 -27.36 14.06
CA PRO A 852 -22.83 -27.10 12.67
C PRO A 852 -23.99 -26.10 12.56
N ILE A 853 -23.97 -25.24 11.52
CA ILE A 853 -24.98 -24.18 11.32
C ILE A 853 -26.41 -24.73 11.33
N ALA A 854 -26.61 -25.92 10.77
CA ALA A 854 -27.92 -26.60 10.72
C ALA A 854 -28.52 -26.95 12.10
N SER A 855 -27.70 -27.00 13.16
CA SER A 855 -28.11 -27.38 14.52
C SER A 855 -27.66 -26.41 15.61
N SER A 856 -26.98 -25.32 15.24
CA SER A 856 -26.53 -24.29 16.18
C SER A 856 -27.71 -23.53 16.77
N ARG A 857 -27.61 -23.15 18.04
CA ARG A 857 -28.61 -22.31 18.72
C ARG A 857 -28.35 -20.82 18.56
N ARG A 858 -27.15 -20.44 18.10
CA ARG A 858 -26.73 -19.04 18.01
C ARG A 858 -25.85 -18.88 16.78
N VAL A 859 -26.39 -18.26 15.73
CA VAL A 859 -25.66 -18.01 14.48
C VAL A 859 -25.47 -16.51 14.30
N LEU A 860 -24.21 -16.08 14.23
CA LEU A 860 -23.86 -14.72 13.86
C LEU A 860 -23.83 -14.61 12.33
N VAL A 861 -24.67 -13.72 11.79
CA VAL A 861 -24.60 -13.28 10.39
C VAL A 861 -23.89 -11.92 10.35
N GLN A 862 -22.74 -11.89 9.70
CA GLN A 862 -21.92 -10.71 9.52
C GLN A 862 -21.96 -10.25 8.05
N ILE A 863 -22.10 -8.94 7.83
CA ILE A 863 -22.29 -8.35 6.51
C ILE A 863 -21.30 -7.19 6.33
N GLY A 864 -20.59 -7.17 5.20
CA GLY A 864 -19.65 -6.11 4.82
C GLY A 864 -19.87 -5.65 3.39
N THR A 865 -20.22 -4.38 3.20
CA THR A 865 -20.46 -3.76 1.89
C THR A 865 -19.25 -2.95 1.41
N TYR A 866 -19.41 -1.64 1.23
CA TYR A 866 -18.36 -0.69 0.85
C TYR A 866 -18.23 0.38 1.93
N CYS A 867 -17.08 1.04 1.99
CA CYS A 867 -17.00 2.32 2.68
C CYS A 867 -16.08 3.32 1.99
N ARG A 868 -16.45 4.59 2.07
CA ARG A 868 -15.64 5.74 1.68
C ARG A 868 -15.69 6.83 2.75
N PRO A 869 -14.73 7.76 2.77
CA PRO A 869 -14.89 8.99 3.56
C PRO A 869 -16.20 9.72 3.19
N GLU A 870 -16.86 10.32 4.17
CA GLU A 870 -18.03 11.16 3.93
C GLU A 870 -17.66 12.34 3.00
N GLY A 871 -18.36 12.44 1.88
CA GLY A 871 -18.11 13.47 0.85
C GLY A 871 -16.97 13.12 -0.10
N TRP A 872 -16.49 11.87 -0.11
CA TRP A 872 -15.57 11.38 -1.13
C TRP A 872 -16.11 11.64 -2.54
N GLN A 873 -15.22 12.12 -3.41
CA GLN A 873 -15.53 12.33 -4.82
C GLN A 873 -14.38 11.82 -5.67
N ALA A 874 -14.72 11.04 -6.68
CA ALA A 874 -13.80 10.56 -7.69
C ALA A 874 -14.50 10.63 -9.05
N ARG A 875 -13.70 10.56 -10.12
CA ARG A 875 -14.19 10.39 -11.50
C ARG A 875 -13.49 9.22 -12.17
N PRO A 876 -14.06 8.58 -13.20
CA PRO A 876 -13.37 7.59 -13.99
C PRO A 876 -12.18 8.25 -14.69
N ALA A 877 -11.08 7.52 -14.79
CA ALA A 877 -9.85 8.00 -15.44
C ALA A 877 -9.03 6.83 -15.98
N LYS A 878 -8.14 7.13 -16.93
CA LYS A 878 -7.10 6.22 -17.40
C LYS A 878 -5.76 6.72 -16.91
N PHE A 879 -4.93 5.82 -16.38
CA PHE A 879 -3.62 6.18 -15.85
C PHE A 879 -2.61 5.08 -16.10
N GLN A 880 -1.34 5.44 -16.11
CA GLN A 880 -0.23 4.52 -16.29
C GLN A 880 0.13 3.89 -14.94
N ALA A 881 -0.05 2.57 -14.81
CA ALA A 881 0.35 1.86 -13.60
C ALA A 881 1.87 1.88 -13.39
N GLY A 882 2.27 1.90 -12.12
CA GLY A 882 3.66 1.84 -11.70
C GLY A 882 4.26 0.45 -11.87
N LYS A 883 5.59 0.38 -11.88
CA LYS A 883 6.33 -0.90 -11.91
C LYS A 883 5.91 -1.80 -10.76
N GLY A 884 5.39 -2.98 -11.08
CA GLY A 884 4.99 -4.02 -10.12
C GLY A 884 3.49 -4.16 -9.89
N ASP A 885 2.66 -3.18 -10.31
CA ASP A 885 1.22 -3.20 -10.02
C ASP A 885 0.39 -3.84 -11.17
N ALA A 886 0.87 -3.77 -12.42
CA ALA A 886 0.19 -4.26 -13.63
C ALA A 886 1.12 -4.54 -14.83
N GLY A 887 2.43 -4.64 -14.61
CA GLY A 887 3.44 -4.53 -15.67
C GLY A 887 3.82 -3.08 -15.98
N ASP A 888 5.04 -2.86 -16.46
CA ASP A 888 5.59 -1.51 -16.70
C ASP A 888 4.80 -0.79 -17.81
N LYS A 889 4.33 0.43 -17.52
CA LYS A 889 3.68 1.36 -18.47
C LYS A 889 2.33 0.93 -19.06
N THR A 890 1.64 -0.03 -18.46
CA THR A 890 0.27 -0.39 -18.88
C THR A 890 -0.71 0.71 -18.49
N LEU A 891 -1.55 1.16 -19.44
CA LEU A 891 -2.70 2.00 -19.14
C LEU A 891 -3.78 1.17 -18.43
N VAL A 892 -4.21 1.65 -17.28
CA VAL A 892 -5.22 1.04 -16.42
C VAL A 892 -6.44 1.94 -16.37
N GLU A 893 -7.62 1.33 -16.52
CA GLU A 893 -8.89 1.99 -16.22
C GLU A 893 -9.13 1.98 -14.71
N GLY A 894 -9.48 3.13 -14.17
CA GLY A 894 -9.78 3.29 -12.76
C GLY A 894 -10.35 4.66 -12.49
N TRP A 895 -9.83 5.33 -11.47
CA TRP A 895 -10.44 6.50 -10.88
C TRP A 895 -9.38 7.55 -10.56
N ARG A 896 -9.75 8.83 -10.66
CA ARG A 896 -8.99 9.96 -10.12
C ARG A 896 -9.74 10.54 -8.92
N ILE A 897 -9.04 10.73 -7.81
CA ILE A 897 -9.60 11.36 -6.60
C ILE A 897 -9.75 12.86 -6.84
N LEU A 898 -10.97 13.37 -6.69
CA LEU A 898 -11.28 14.80 -6.72
C LEU A 898 -11.36 15.39 -5.31
N SER A 899 -11.88 14.62 -4.35
CA SER A 899 -11.98 15.01 -2.94
C SER A 899 -11.89 13.81 -2.01
N GLU A 900 -11.12 13.96 -0.94
CA GLU A 900 -10.97 12.98 0.14
C GLU A 900 -12.14 13.03 1.16
N GLY A 901 -13.09 13.96 1.00
CA GLY A 901 -14.16 14.20 1.97
C GLY A 901 -13.89 15.32 2.99
N LYS A 902 -14.81 15.53 3.94
CA LYS A 902 -14.78 16.67 4.88
C LYS A 902 -13.61 16.59 5.88
N SER A 903 -12.88 17.71 6.05
CA SER A 903 -11.65 17.77 6.85
C SER A 903 -11.79 17.98 8.36
N LYS A 904 -12.95 18.45 8.86
CA LYS A 904 -13.10 18.81 10.28
C LYS A 904 -13.53 17.65 11.19
N ASN A 905 -14.18 16.63 10.65
CA ASN A 905 -14.55 15.41 11.38
C ASN A 905 -14.77 14.26 10.37
N PRO A 906 -13.70 13.63 9.86
CA PRO A 906 -13.82 12.61 8.83
C PRO A 906 -14.53 11.37 9.39
N ARG A 907 -15.57 10.92 8.69
CA ARG A 907 -16.37 9.73 9.04
C ARG A 907 -16.41 8.78 7.86
N TRP A 908 -16.57 7.48 8.12
CA TRP A 908 -16.85 6.52 7.07
C TRP A 908 -18.34 6.55 6.73
N ALA A 909 -18.66 6.69 5.45
CA ALA A 909 -19.98 6.41 4.90
C ALA A 909 -19.97 4.96 4.40
N VAL A 910 -20.77 4.10 5.04
CA VAL A 910 -20.88 2.67 4.72
C VAL A 910 -22.12 2.47 3.85
N ALA A 911 -21.98 1.73 2.75
CA ALA A 911 -23.10 1.45 1.87
C ALA A 911 -24.19 0.63 2.58
N ASN A 912 -25.45 0.96 2.31
CA ASN A 912 -26.59 0.29 2.91
C ASN A 912 -26.56 -1.21 2.64
N THR A 913 -26.87 -1.98 3.67
CA THR A 913 -27.12 -3.41 3.58
C THR A 913 -28.44 -3.66 2.86
N ASP A 914 -28.39 -4.51 1.84
CA ASP A 914 -29.53 -4.86 1.00
C ASP A 914 -29.45 -6.35 0.61
N VAL A 915 -29.54 -7.20 1.63
CA VAL A 915 -29.42 -8.65 1.52
C VAL A 915 -30.61 -9.35 2.18
N THR A 916 -30.95 -10.52 1.67
CA THR A 916 -31.82 -11.48 2.33
C THR A 916 -31.01 -12.75 2.57
N VAL A 917 -31.02 -13.22 3.81
CA VAL A 917 -30.29 -14.42 4.25
C VAL A 917 -31.30 -15.43 4.76
N SER A 918 -31.26 -16.66 4.24
CA SER A 918 -32.05 -17.78 4.74
C SER A 918 -31.13 -18.83 5.35
N VAL A 919 -31.42 -19.26 6.57
CA VAL A 919 -30.63 -20.29 7.28
C VAL A 919 -31.52 -21.49 7.57
N ARG A 920 -31.21 -22.63 6.95
CA ARG A 920 -31.85 -23.93 7.17
C ARG A 920 -31.41 -24.50 8.51
N ASN A 921 -32.12 -24.07 9.55
CA ASN A 921 -31.98 -24.58 10.89
C ASN A 921 -33.35 -24.45 11.59
N PRO A 922 -34.04 -25.57 11.88
CA PRO A 922 -35.39 -25.54 12.46
C PRO A 922 -35.41 -25.06 13.91
N GLY A 923 -34.25 -24.96 14.57
CA GLY A 923 -34.12 -24.43 15.93
C GLY A 923 -34.12 -22.91 16.02
N LEU A 924 -33.82 -22.20 14.91
CA LEU A 924 -33.77 -20.74 14.89
C LEU A 924 -35.16 -20.15 14.64
N SER A 925 -35.52 -19.13 15.42
CA SER A 925 -36.84 -18.49 15.38
C SER A 925 -36.79 -16.97 15.52
N LYS A 926 -35.68 -16.41 16.01
CA LYS A 926 -35.51 -14.99 16.29
C LYS A 926 -34.31 -14.43 15.54
N ALA A 927 -34.42 -13.18 15.11
CA ALA A 927 -33.32 -12.40 14.57
C ALA A 927 -33.20 -11.06 15.31
N THR A 928 -31.99 -10.69 15.69
CA THR A 928 -31.70 -9.47 16.48
C THR A 928 -30.59 -8.68 15.79
N LEU A 929 -30.85 -7.41 15.50
CA LEU A 929 -29.85 -6.46 15.01
C LEU A 929 -28.88 -6.14 16.14
N LEU A 930 -27.58 -6.16 15.84
CA LEU A 930 -26.55 -5.75 16.80
C LEU A 930 -25.86 -4.46 16.36
N ASP A 931 -25.39 -3.69 17.34
CA ASP A 931 -24.47 -2.58 17.10
C ASP A 931 -23.05 -3.07 16.80
N ILE A 932 -22.14 -2.13 16.55
CA ILE A 932 -20.75 -2.42 16.19
C ILE A 932 -19.95 -3.10 17.31
N ASN A 933 -20.44 -3.03 18.55
CA ASN A 933 -19.87 -3.66 19.74
C ASN A 933 -20.62 -4.95 20.13
N GLY A 934 -21.57 -5.40 19.30
CA GLY A 934 -22.33 -6.64 19.51
C GLY A 934 -23.53 -6.50 20.45
N MET A 935 -23.92 -5.30 20.85
CA MET A 935 -25.10 -5.08 21.70
C MET A 935 -26.38 -5.17 20.88
N ALA A 936 -27.42 -5.80 21.44
CA ALA A 936 -28.73 -5.84 20.79
C ALA A 936 -29.32 -4.42 20.67
N ILE A 937 -29.72 -4.04 19.45
CA ILE A 937 -30.40 -2.77 19.16
C ILE A 937 -31.91 -3.00 19.03
N ASP A 938 -32.32 -3.89 18.12
CA ASP A 938 -33.71 -4.10 17.75
C ASP A 938 -33.95 -5.52 17.23
N SER A 939 -35.20 -5.96 17.23
CA SER A 939 -35.62 -7.17 16.54
C SER A 939 -35.59 -6.96 15.02
N VAL A 940 -35.14 -7.97 14.27
CA VAL A 940 -35.21 -7.98 12.81
C VAL A 940 -36.36 -8.88 12.40
N ARG A 941 -37.18 -8.41 11.46
CA ARG A 941 -38.26 -9.24 10.90
C ARG A 941 -37.66 -10.50 10.29
N ALA A 942 -38.16 -11.64 10.76
CA ALA A 942 -37.77 -12.96 10.28
C ALA A 942 -39.00 -13.78 9.92
N GLU A 943 -38.87 -14.65 8.92
CA GLU A 943 -39.93 -15.53 8.45
C GLU A 943 -39.41 -16.97 8.43
N THR A 944 -40.07 -17.86 9.17
CA THR A 944 -39.75 -19.29 9.16
C THR A 944 -40.59 -20.01 8.12
N LYS A 945 -39.94 -20.62 7.14
CA LYS A 945 -40.61 -21.42 6.09
C LYS A 945 -39.80 -22.67 5.79
N ALA A 946 -40.46 -23.83 5.76
CA ALA A 946 -39.86 -25.12 5.41
C ALA A 946 -38.56 -25.45 6.20
N GLY A 947 -38.52 -25.09 7.49
CA GLY A 947 -37.37 -25.35 8.37
C GLY A 947 -36.18 -24.40 8.18
N ALA A 948 -36.37 -23.27 7.47
CA ALA A 948 -35.38 -22.21 7.35
C ALA A 948 -35.90 -20.89 7.92
N LEU A 949 -35.04 -20.16 8.64
CA LEU A 949 -35.28 -18.80 9.12
C LEU A 949 -34.74 -17.81 8.08
N THR A 950 -35.62 -17.01 7.50
CA THR A 950 -35.27 -16.00 6.49
C THR A 950 -35.32 -14.61 7.09
N VAL A 951 -34.24 -13.84 6.95
CA VAL A 951 -34.09 -12.49 7.50
C VAL A 951 -33.74 -11.50 6.39
N THR A 952 -34.32 -10.30 6.46
CA THR A 952 -33.91 -9.15 5.65
C THR A 952 -33.43 -8.07 6.61
N PRO A 953 -32.11 -7.96 6.84
CA PRO A 953 -31.55 -6.98 7.78
C PRO A 953 -31.85 -5.53 7.35
N PRO A 954 -31.94 -4.59 8.30
CA PRO A 954 -32.10 -3.17 7.97
C PRO A 954 -30.86 -2.60 7.28
N ALA A 955 -31.01 -1.42 6.67
CA ALA A 955 -29.98 -0.79 5.84
C ALA A 955 -28.65 -0.52 6.56
N ASN A 956 -28.65 -0.35 7.88
CA ASN A 956 -27.46 -0.10 8.70
C ASN A 956 -26.89 -1.37 9.37
N ALA A 957 -27.36 -2.57 8.98
CA ALA A 957 -26.93 -3.80 9.62
C ALA A 957 -25.53 -4.25 9.16
N MET A 958 -24.63 -4.42 10.14
CA MET A 958 -23.35 -5.12 9.96
C MET A 958 -23.37 -6.50 10.62
N TYR A 959 -24.13 -6.66 11.71
CA TYR A 959 -24.24 -7.90 12.45
C TYR A 959 -25.71 -8.19 12.79
N VAL A 960 -26.12 -9.43 12.59
CA VAL A 960 -27.42 -9.95 13.01
C VAL A 960 -27.20 -11.26 13.75
N MET A 961 -27.75 -11.38 14.95
CA MET A 961 -27.78 -12.62 15.72
C MET A 961 -29.05 -13.40 15.40
N LEU A 962 -28.92 -14.68 15.07
CA LEU A 962 -30.04 -15.62 14.90
C LEU A 962 -30.07 -16.60 16.08
N GLU A 963 -31.23 -16.78 16.69
CA GLU A 963 -31.44 -17.62 17.90
C GLU A 963 -32.71 -18.47 17.83
#